data_AF-A0A6A4S5K6-F1
#
_entry.id   AF-A0A6A4S5K6-F1
#
_cell.length_a   1.000
_cell.length_b   1.000
_cell.length_c   1.000
_cell.angle_alpha   90.00
_cell.angle_beta   90.00
_cell.angle_gamma   90.00
#
_symmetry.space_group_name_H-M   'P 1'
#
loop_
_entity.id
_entity.type
_entity.pdbx_description
1 polymer ?
#
loop_
_entity_poly.entity_id
_entity_poly.type
_entity_poly.pdbx_seq_one_letter_code
_entity_poly.pdbx_strand_id
1 'polypeptide(L)'
;MTSEAAVATPAAIGSAPGKRDYHWIRSFVAGGVAGCCAKSTIAPLDRVKILLQAQNPHYKHLGVFSTLQAVPKKEGFLGLYKGNGAMMVRIFPYGAIQFMAFDKYKKMLSKKMGISGHIHRLMAGSMAGMTAVIFTYPLDVIRARLAFQVTGEHRYTGIANAFNTIYLKEGGIPGFYRGLTPTLIGMAPYAGFSFFTYGTLKSLGLKHFPEMLGRPSSDNLDVLVLKTKVNLLCGGVAGAIAQTISYPLDVARRRMQLGALLPDSEKCVSLSKTLKYVYREYGIKKGLYRGLSLNYVRCVPSQAVAFTTYEFMKQVVFAAIGSCCEPSVSARRTLNEFTLNSLKAINCRRGTFFASDMPTYTVTVATGSQWFAGTDDYIFITLVGTDRCSERTLLDKPLYNDFERGAVDSYDVRVEEDLGELVLVKIEKKKYWVQDDWYCKYITVKTPSGDYLEFPCFSWLVDDKEIVLRDGRAHLPQDDKTSLVKQHRQKELNFRRKTFRWKEWQPGFPMSIDANAHKDLPRDIQFDSEKGVDFVLNYVKAIDNLCVNHFMHMFQSSWTGLDDFERIFVRIKNTISEYVMQHWKEDFMFGYQFLNGCNPVVIQKCTKLPEKFPVTHEMVSVSLERDLTLEQEVEAGNIYLVDYEVIDGIRANRTDPCTMQYLAAPMCLLYRNVKKKILPIAIQLGQTPGEDTPIFLPTDGENDWLLAKIWVRSADFQYHQNITHLLRTHLITEMFAIAMYRQLPAVHPVYKLLLPHIRFTIAINTKAREQLINECGIFDKANATGGGGHVQLIQKAMKSVTFRSLCFPDMIKARGLDCKEELPTYFYRDDGYSVWEATKSFVSNVVHIYYTSDEALQADEEIQAFIKDVCSFGMQDFDHCEFPKLLKSREELTEYLTVIVFTASAQHAAVNFGQLYLGMYPNEHFIEKPVKAAMEKFRKQLAEITSSIKLRNEGKKLPYYNMSPDQIPNSVAV
;
A
#
# COMPACT_ATOMS: atom_id res chain seq x y z
N MET A 1 8.22 -36.95 -11.49
CA MET A 1 8.06 -37.36 -10.08
C MET A 1 9.46 -37.42 -9.49
N THR A 2 9.90 -36.31 -8.85
CA THR A 2 10.09 -36.12 -7.37
C THR A 2 11.42 -36.73 -6.93
N SER A 3 12.37 -36.15 -6.19
CA SER A 3 12.62 -34.86 -5.51
C SER A 3 14.15 -34.71 -5.26
N GLU A 4 14.69 -33.55 -4.84
CA GLU A 4 15.69 -33.43 -3.74
C GLU A 4 16.34 -32.05 -3.51
N ALA A 5 16.11 -31.53 -2.30
CA ALA A 5 17.09 -31.07 -1.30
C ALA A 5 18.02 -29.89 -1.61
N ALA A 6 17.47 -28.69 -1.42
CA ALA A 6 18.20 -27.55 -0.88
C ALA A 6 18.61 -27.82 0.57
N VAL A 7 19.78 -27.36 1.01
CA VAL A 7 20.17 -27.43 2.42
C VAL A 7 19.14 -26.66 3.26
N ALA A 8 18.44 -27.43 4.09
CA ALA A 8 17.31 -27.02 4.88
C ALA A 8 17.68 -25.93 5.90
N THR A 9 17.04 -24.78 5.78
CA THR A 9 16.55 -24.03 6.94
C THR A 9 15.56 -24.92 7.71
N PRO A 10 15.55 -24.90 9.06
CA PRO A 10 14.58 -25.68 9.82
C PRO A 10 13.16 -25.35 9.37
N ALA A 11 12.36 -26.38 9.09
CA ALA A 11 10.94 -26.23 8.81
C ALA A 11 10.24 -25.63 10.03
N ALA A 12 9.60 -24.47 9.85
CA ALA A 12 8.70 -23.90 10.85
C ALA A 12 7.50 -24.85 10.98
N ILE A 13 7.39 -25.51 12.13
CA ILE A 13 6.17 -26.20 12.56
C ILE A 13 5.07 -25.13 12.64
N GLY A 14 3.94 -25.38 11.97
CA GLY A 14 2.83 -24.43 11.88
C GLY A 14 2.33 -24.03 13.26
N SER A 15 2.42 -22.74 13.58
CA SER A 15 1.80 -22.14 14.75
C SER A 15 0.48 -21.46 14.37
N ALA A 16 -0.52 -21.62 15.24
CA ALA A 16 -1.85 -21.01 15.16
C ALA A 16 -1.81 -19.47 14.97
N PRO A 17 -2.87 -18.86 14.41
CA PRO A 17 -2.85 -17.47 13.98
C PRO A 17 -2.97 -16.51 15.17
N GLY A 18 -1.89 -15.79 15.49
CA GLY A 18 -1.94 -14.68 16.45
C GLY A 18 -0.62 -14.40 17.17
N LYS A 19 0.41 -13.92 16.44
CA LYS A 19 1.58 -13.15 16.94
C LYS A 19 2.49 -12.85 15.74
N ARG A 20 2.79 -11.58 15.44
CA ARG A 20 3.66 -11.21 14.30
C ARG A 20 5.12 -11.52 14.65
N ASP A 21 5.74 -12.35 13.82
CA ASP A 21 7.04 -12.95 14.07
C ASP A 21 8.18 -12.08 13.47
N TYR A 22 9.07 -11.53 14.31
CA TYR A 22 10.22 -10.69 13.91
C TYR A 22 11.35 -11.46 13.21
N HIS A 23 11.07 -12.65 12.67
CA HIS A 23 12.06 -13.62 12.20
C HIS A 23 13.01 -13.06 11.10
N TRP A 24 12.52 -12.16 10.24
CA TRP A 24 13.29 -11.63 9.12
C TRP A 24 14.37 -10.60 9.53
N ILE A 25 14.07 -9.69 10.46
CA ILE A 25 15.05 -8.71 10.99
C ILE A 25 16.12 -9.43 11.80
N ARG A 26 15.72 -10.40 12.63
CA ARG A 26 16.65 -11.25 13.40
C ARG A 26 17.64 -11.96 12.48
N SER A 27 17.13 -12.55 11.41
CA SER A 27 17.95 -13.24 10.40
C SER A 27 18.83 -12.28 9.61
N PHE A 28 18.37 -11.05 9.34
CA PHE A 28 19.10 -10.02 8.63
C PHE A 28 20.29 -9.49 9.43
N VAL A 29 20.08 -9.08 10.69
CA VAL A 29 21.16 -8.58 11.57
C VAL A 29 22.15 -9.70 11.90
N ALA A 30 21.66 -10.89 12.26
CA ALA A 30 22.52 -12.04 12.53
C ALA A 30 23.35 -12.42 11.29
N GLY A 31 22.75 -12.38 10.09
CA GLY A 31 23.44 -12.64 8.83
C GLY A 31 24.50 -11.59 8.49
N GLY A 32 24.20 -10.30 8.70
CA GLY A 32 25.13 -9.19 8.48
C GLY A 32 26.34 -9.25 9.39
N VAL A 33 26.12 -9.42 10.70
CA VAL A 33 27.19 -9.52 11.71
C VAL A 33 28.04 -10.78 11.47
N ALA A 34 27.41 -11.93 11.21
CA ALA A 34 28.13 -13.16 10.88
C ALA A 34 29.02 -13.00 9.63
N GLY A 35 28.52 -12.31 8.60
CA GLY A 35 29.30 -11.99 7.41
C GLY A 35 30.53 -11.11 7.72
N CYS A 36 30.37 -10.08 8.53
CA CYS A 36 31.45 -9.18 8.95
C CYS A 36 32.51 -9.91 9.81
N CYS A 37 32.09 -10.71 10.79
CA CYS A 37 32.99 -11.52 11.61
C CYS A 37 33.79 -12.51 10.78
N ALA A 38 33.12 -13.27 9.91
CA ALA A 38 33.77 -14.25 9.05
C ALA A 38 34.82 -13.63 8.11
N LYS A 39 34.50 -12.47 7.49
CA LYS A 39 35.45 -11.76 6.62
C LYS A 39 36.61 -11.13 7.38
N SER A 40 36.38 -10.65 8.60
CA SER A 40 37.44 -10.12 9.45
C SER A 40 38.41 -11.20 9.91
N THR A 41 37.93 -12.41 10.22
CA THR A 41 38.80 -13.54 10.61
C THR A 41 39.81 -13.90 9.51
N ILE A 42 39.40 -13.84 8.23
CA ILE A 42 40.28 -14.17 7.10
C ILE A 42 41.03 -12.97 6.52
N ALA A 43 40.85 -11.77 7.06
CA ALA A 43 41.47 -10.55 6.55
C ALA A 43 43.00 -10.63 6.44
N PRO A 44 43.74 -11.22 7.41
CA PRO A 44 45.19 -11.43 7.29
C PRO A 44 45.59 -12.25 6.06
N LEU A 45 44.86 -13.34 5.79
CA LEU A 45 45.11 -14.23 4.65
C LEU A 45 44.80 -13.52 3.33
N ASP A 46 43.72 -12.76 3.29
CA ASP A 46 43.32 -11.98 2.11
C ASP A 46 44.33 -10.85 1.81
N ARG A 47 44.91 -10.20 2.82
CA ARG A 47 45.97 -9.20 2.61
C ARG A 47 47.23 -9.85 2.03
N VAL A 48 47.72 -10.91 2.65
CA VAL A 48 48.93 -11.62 2.17
C VAL A 48 48.73 -12.15 0.75
N LYS A 49 47.53 -12.62 0.43
CA LYS A 49 47.16 -13.02 -0.93
C LYS A 49 47.35 -11.88 -1.93
N ILE A 50 46.83 -10.69 -1.63
CA ILE A 50 46.95 -9.51 -2.50
C ILE A 50 48.42 -9.14 -2.72
N LEU A 51 49.23 -9.09 -1.64
CA LEU A 51 50.66 -8.76 -1.72
C LEU A 51 51.43 -9.73 -2.60
N LEU A 52 51.15 -11.03 -2.49
CA LEU A 52 51.83 -12.08 -3.26
C LEU A 52 51.35 -12.16 -4.71
N GLN A 53 50.04 -12.11 -4.96
CA GLN A 53 49.48 -12.14 -6.33
C GLN A 53 49.94 -10.94 -7.17
N ALA A 54 50.06 -9.79 -6.53
CA ALA A 54 50.49 -8.56 -7.18
C ALA A 54 52.01 -8.37 -7.25
N GLN A 55 52.80 -9.30 -6.71
CA GLN A 55 54.27 -9.19 -6.69
C GLN A 55 54.77 -7.92 -5.98
N ASN A 56 54.21 -7.61 -4.80
CA ASN A 56 54.59 -6.41 -4.05
C ASN A 56 56.12 -6.35 -3.84
N PRO A 57 56.81 -5.23 -4.15
CA PRO A 57 58.27 -5.14 -4.13
C PRO A 57 58.91 -5.61 -2.81
N HIS A 58 58.27 -5.35 -1.68
CA HIS A 58 58.78 -5.70 -0.36
C HIS A 58 58.61 -7.18 -0.01
N TYR A 59 57.62 -7.87 -0.58
CA TYR A 59 57.24 -9.23 -0.19
C TYR A 59 57.30 -10.25 -1.33
N LYS A 60 57.62 -9.82 -2.57
CA LYS A 60 57.66 -10.67 -3.77
C LYS A 60 58.66 -11.83 -3.72
N HIS A 61 59.66 -11.78 -2.83
CA HIS A 61 60.63 -12.87 -2.67
C HIS A 61 60.19 -13.93 -1.65
N LEU A 62 59.15 -13.65 -0.87
CA LEU A 62 58.68 -14.50 0.22
C LEU A 62 57.58 -15.47 -0.23
N GLY A 63 57.50 -16.60 0.48
CA GLY A 63 56.37 -17.53 0.44
C GLY A 63 55.21 -17.09 1.34
N VAL A 64 54.11 -17.84 1.32
CA VAL A 64 52.88 -17.52 2.08
C VAL A 64 53.14 -17.39 3.59
N PHE A 65 53.72 -18.42 4.22
CA PHE A 65 53.99 -18.42 5.66
C PHE A 65 55.03 -17.38 6.07
N SER A 66 56.09 -17.25 5.28
CA SER A 66 57.12 -16.22 5.50
C SER A 66 56.55 -14.81 5.41
N THR A 67 55.57 -14.56 4.52
CA THR A 67 54.90 -13.25 4.42
C THR A 67 53.96 -13.00 5.60
N LEU A 68 53.22 -14.02 6.06
CA LEU A 68 52.38 -13.91 7.27
C LEU A 68 53.20 -13.59 8.52
N GLN A 69 54.46 -14.02 8.59
CA GLN A 69 55.38 -13.68 9.68
C GLN A 69 56.10 -12.34 9.46
N ALA A 70 56.44 -12.00 8.21
CA ALA A 70 57.19 -10.78 7.89
C ALA A 70 56.35 -9.51 8.02
N VAL A 71 55.05 -9.55 7.67
CA VAL A 71 54.17 -8.38 7.74
C VAL A 71 54.04 -7.84 9.17
N PRO A 72 53.72 -8.64 10.21
CA PRO A 72 53.69 -8.15 11.58
C PRO A 72 55.03 -7.60 12.08
N LYS A 73 56.15 -8.22 11.69
CA LYS A 73 57.50 -7.76 12.07
C LYS A 73 57.86 -6.41 11.45
N LYS A 74 57.38 -6.14 10.23
CA LYS A 74 57.73 -4.92 9.47
C LYS A 74 56.70 -3.79 9.64
N GLU A 75 55.42 -4.11 9.78
CA GLU A 75 54.31 -3.14 9.75
C GLU A 75 53.43 -3.16 11.01
N GLY A 76 53.74 -4.02 11.99
CA GLY A 76 52.89 -4.27 13.15
C GLY A 76 51.72 -5.23 12.86
N PHE A 77 51.12 -5.78 13.91
CA PHE A 77 50.06 -6.79 13.81
C PHE A 77 48.82 -6.27 13.08
N LEU A 78 48.40 -5.02 13.35
CA LEU A 78 47.30 -4.36 12.66
C LEU A 78 47.55 -4.14 11.17
N GLY A 79 48.82 -4.18 10.74
CA GLY A 79 49.19 -4.20 9.34
C GLY A 79 48.42 -5.29 8.58
N LEU A 80 48.32 -6.51 9.13
CA LEU A 80 47.64 -7.63 8.46
C LEU A 80 46.17 -7.33 8.06
N TYR A 81 45.53 -6.34 8.69
CA TYR A 81 44.13 -5.98 8.49
C TYR A 81 43.91 -4.78 7.55
N LYS A 82 44.96 -4.25 6.90
CA LYS A 82 44.79 -3.15 5.93
C LYS A 82 43.82 -3.51 4.82
N GLY A 83 42.87 -2.62 4.56
CA GLY A 83 41.77 -2.81 3.62
C GLY A 83 40.56 -3.57 4.19
N ASN A 84 40.60 -4.08 5.44
CA ASN A 84 39.46 -4.77 6.04
C ASN A 84 38.24 -3.84 6.22
N GLY A 85 38.44 -2.57 6.59
CA GLY A 85 37.35 -1.60 6.72
C GLY A 85 36.55 -1.42 5.43
N ALA A 86 37.23 -1.32 4.28
CA ALA A 86 36.56 -1.25 2.98
C ALA A 86 35.79 -2.54 2.63
N MET A 87 36.24 -3.71 3.12
CA MET A 87 35.49 -4.96 2.99
C MET A 87 34.23 -4.95 3.87
N MET A 88 34.29 -4.45 5.11
CA MET A 88 33.12 -4.38 6.00
C MET A 88 32.01 -3.50 5.42
N VAL A 89 32.37 -2.29 4.95
CA VAL A 89 31.42 -1.36 4.30
C VAL A 89 30.77 -1.98 3.06
N ARG A 90 31.46 -2.90 2.37
CA ARG A 90 30.96 -3.57 1.16
C ARG A 90 29.94 -4.68 1.43
N ILE A 91 30.05 -5.38 2.56
CA ILE A 91 29.26 -6.60 2.83
C ILE A 91 27.76 -6.31 2.81
N PHE A 92 27.36 -5.20 3.43
CA PHE A 92 25.94 -4.85 3.56
C PHE A 92 25.30 -4.40 2.23
N PRO A 93 25.84 -3.42 1.48
CA PRO A 93 25.32 -3.07 0.16
C PRO A 93 25.31 -4.23 -0.83
N TYR A 94 26.32 -5.10 -0.77
CA TYR A 94 26.38 -6.28 -1.62
C TYR A 94 25.17 -7.21 -1.39
N GLY A 95 24.88 -7.54 -0.12
CA GLY A 95 23.73 -8.36 0.24
C GLY A 95 22.40 -7.70 -0.17
N ALA A 96 22.22 -6.43 0.16
CA ALA A 96 20.99 -5.68 -0.14
C ALA A 96 20.69 -5.65 -1.65
N ILE A 97 21.69 -5.30 -2.48
CA ILE A 97 21.53 -5.23 -3.94
C ILE A 97 21.30 -6.63 -4.51
N GLN A 98 21.99 -7.66 -4.00
CA GLN A 98 21.81 -9.03 -4.47
C GLN A 98 20.38 -9.52 -4.20
N PHE A 99 19.82 -9.33 -3.01
CA PHE A 99 18.46 -9.78 -2.71
C PHE A 99 17.41 -8.98 -3.51
N MET A 100 17.56 -7.66 -3.60
CA MET A 100 16.68 -6.82 -4.41
C MET A 100 16.70 -7.22 -5.89
N ALA A 101 17.89 -7.39 -6.47
CA ALA A 101 18.06 -7.78 -7.87
C ALA A 101 17.56 -9.21 -8.11
N PHE A 102 17.73 -10.12 -7.15
CA PHE A 102 17.21 -11.48 -7.23
C PHE A 102 15.70 -11.50 -7.39
N ASP A 103 14.96 -10.75 -6.56
CA ASP A 103 13.51 -10.68 -6.65
C ASP A 103 13.04 -10.08 -7.97
N LYS A 104 13.74 -9.07 -8.50
CA LYS A 104 13.45 -8.47 -9.80
C LYS A 104 13.72 -9.43 -10.96
N TYR A 105 14.89 -10.07 -10.99
CA TYR A 105 15.24 -11.02 -12.06
C TYR A 105 14.41 -12.29 -12.00
N LYS A 106 14.05 -12.77 -10.81
CA LYS A 106 13.14 -13.91 -10.64
C LYS A 106 11.78 -13.63 -11.26
N LYS A 107 11.19 -12.47 -10.95
CA LYS A 107 9.90 -12.02 -11.55
C LYS A 107 10.00 -11.80 -13.05
N MET A 108 11.11 -11.26 -13.53
CA MET A 108 11.34 -11.03 -14.96
C MET A 108 11.50 -12.35 -15.74
N LEU A 109 12.34 -13.27 -15.28
CA LEU A 109 12.61 -14.55 -15.95
C LEU A 109 11.36 -15.45 -15.95
N SER A 110 10.56 -15.43 -14.89
CA SER A 110 9.30 -16.17 -14.83
C SER A 110 8.21 -15.57 -15.73
N LYS A 111 8.10 -14.23 -15.80
CA LYS A 111 7.02 -13.54 -16.54
C LYS A 111 7.31 -13.34 -18.02
N LYS A 112 8.57 -13.05 -18.40
CA LYS A 112 8.93 -12.69 -19.79
C LYS A 112 9.52 -13.83 -20.63
N MET A 113 10.18 -14.81 -20.02
CA MET A 113 10.87 -15.87 -20.77
C MET A 113 10.23 -17.26 -20.62
N GLY A 114 9.14 -17.38 -19.84
CA GLY A 114 8.44 -18.66 -19.63
C GLY A 114 9.26 -19.75 -18.92
N ILE A 115 10.45 -19.43 -18.41
CA ILE A 115 11.32 -20.39 -17.74
C ILE A 115 10.80 -20.58 -16.31
N SER A 116 10.24 -21.75 -16.01
CA SER A 116 9.78 -22.14 -14.67
C SER A 116 10.71 -23.20 -14.04
N GLY A 117 10.58 -23.46 -12.74
CA GLY A 117 11.39 -24.46 -12.03
C GLY A 117 12.73 -23.98 -11.46
N HIS A 118 13.67 -24.88 -11.14
CA HIS A 118 14.92 -24.50 -10.46
C HIS A 118 15.88 -23.66 -11.32
N ILE A 119 15.74 -23.72 -12.64
CA ILE A 119 16.62 -23.05 -13.61
C ILE A 119 16.46 -21.52 -13.55
N HIS A 120 15.23 -20.98 -13.50
CA HIS A 120 15.05 -19.52 -13.41
C HIS A 120 15.58 -18.93 -12.10
N ARG A 121 15.51 -19.69 -10.99
CA ARG A 121 16.06 -19.25 -9.69
C ARG A 121 17.58 -19.21 -9.74
N LEU A 122 18.21 -20.19 -10.39
CA LEU A 122 19.66 -20.20 -10.61
C LEU A 122 20.11 -19.02 -11.49
N MET A 123 19.40 -18.76 -12.58
CA MET A 123 19.68 -17.63 -13.47
C MET A 123 19.46 -16.29 -12.75
N ALA A 124 18.34 -16.13 -12.04
CA ALA A 124 18.06 -14.93 -11.25
C ALA A 124 19.14 -14.70 -10.17
N GLY A 125 19.55 -15.76 -9.47
CA GLY A 125 20.63 -15.71 -8.47
C GLY A 125 21.96 -15.25 -9.08
N SER A 126 22.30 -15.78 -10.25
CA SER A 126 23.55 -15.45 -10.95
C SER A 126 23.54 -14.00 -11.45
N MET A 127 22.45 -13.56 -12.08
CA MET A 127 22.30 -12.17 -12.56
C MET A 127 22.30 -11.17 -11.39
N ALA A 128 21.65 -11.52 -10.29
CA ALA A 128 21.63 -10.72 -9.08
C ALA A 128 23.02 -10.58 -8.45
N GLY A 129 23.79 -11.68 -8.38
CA GLY A 129 25.17 -11.66 -7.92
C GLY A 129 26.05 -10.77 -8.79
N MET A 130 25.97 -10.88 -10.12
CA MET A 130 26.73 -10.01 -11.03
C MET A 130 26.36 -8.53 -10.86
N THR A 131 25.08 -8.24 -10.66
CA THR A 131 24.58 -6.87 -10.44
C THR A 131 25.15 -6.29 -9.15
N ALA A 132 25.07 -7.04 -8.03
CA ALA A 132 25.65 -6.62 -6.76
C ALA A 132 27.16 -6.36 -6.88
N VAL A 133 27.89 -7.17 -7.65
CA VAL A 133 29.33 -6.97 -7.91
C VAL A 133 29.58 -5.68 -8.67
N ILE A 134 28.79 -5.34 -9.70
CA ILE A 134 28.97 -4.12 -10.48
C ILE A 134 28.79 -2.88 -9.60
N PHE A 135 27.74 -2.82 -8.79
CA PHE A 135 27.47 -1.67 -7.94
C PHE A 135 28.46 -1.53 -6.78
N THR A 136 28.95 -2.64 -6.24
CA THR A 136 29.91 -2.63 -5.11
C THR A 136 31.38 -2.68 -5.54
N TYR A 137 31.65 -2.72 -6.85
CA TYR A 137 33.00 -2.83 -7.40
C TYR A 137 33.97 -1.70 -6.99
N PRO A 138 33.52 -0.43 -6.84
CA PRO A 138 34.41 0.64 -6.37
C PRO A 138 35.09 0.32 -5.02
N LEU A 139 34.36 -0.29 -4.09
CA LEU A 139 34.89 -0.71 -2.79
C LEU A 139 35.88 -1.88 -2.93
N ASP A 140 35.72 -2.75 -3.94
CA ASP A 140 36.68 -3.81 -4.24
C ASP A 140 38.03 -3.27 -4.74
N VAL A 141 38.02 -2.19 -5.53
CA VAL A 141 39.24 -1.52 -6.00
C VAL A 141 39.93 -0.77 -4.86
N ILE A 142 39.17 0.02 -4.08
CA ILE A 142 39.70 0.75 -2.91
C ILE A 142 40.33 -0.23 -1.91
N ARG A 143 39.63 -1.34 -1.61
CA ARG A 143 40.16 -2.40 -0.75
C ARG A 143 41.51 -2.93 -1.25
N ALA A 144 41.60 -3.30 -2.53
CA ALA A 144 42.81 -3.90 -3.09
C ALA A 144 44.01 -2.97 -2.95
N ARG A 145 43.82 -1.67 -3.21
CA ARG A 145 44.85 -0.64 -3.13
C ARG A 145 45.31 -0.37 -1.70
N LEU A 146 44.37 -0.23 -0.76
CA LEU A 146 44.67 -0.08 0.67
C LEU A 146 45.42 -1.31 1.22
N ALA A 147 45.06 -2.52 0.79
CA ALA A 147 45.69 -3.75 1.23
C ALA A 147 47.12 -3.93 0.68
N PHE A 148 47.40 -3.42 -0.52
CA PHE A 148 48.70 -3.52 -1.19
C PHE A 148 49.74 -2.52 -0.64
N GLN A 149 49.31 -1.37 -0.14
CA GLN A 149 50.19 -0.34 0.43
C GLN A 149 50.88 -0.84 1.71
N VAL A 150 52.18 -0.55 1.82
CA VAL A 150 53.02 -0.89 2.99
C VAL A 150 53.10 0.31 3.94
N THR A 151 53.22 0.07 5.26
CA THR A 151 53.31 1.15 6.27
C THR A 151 54.55 2.00 5.99
N GLY A 152 54.37 3.31 5.87
CA GLY A 152 55.41 4.27 5.45
C GLY A 152 55.21 4.84 4.04
N GLU A 153 54.46 4.15 3.17
CA GLU A 153 54.00 4.71 1.90
C GLU A 153 52.64 5.39 2.14
N HIS A 154 52.56 6.72 2.02
CA HIS A 154 51.34 7.50 2.34
C HIS A 154 50.50 7.87 1.11
N ARG A 155 50.39 6.98 0.12
CA ARG A 155 49.59 7.26 -1.08
C ARG A 155 48.09 7.33 -0.80
N TYR A 156 47.60 6.50 0.12
CA TYR A 156 46.23 6.51 0.60
C TYR A 156 46.19 6.49 2.13
N THR A 157 45.45 7.43 2.73
CA THR A 157 45.28 7.51 4.20
C THR A 157 44.02 6.82 4.71
N GLY A 158 43.07 6.49 3.82
CA GLY A 158 41.80 5.86 4.17
C GLY A 158 40.87 5.71 2.96
N ILE A 159 39.63 5.27 3.20
CA ILE A 159 38.63 5.00 2.14
C ILE A 159 38.30 6.27 1.35
N ALA A 160 37.97 7.38 2.03
CA ALA A 160 37.61 8.64 1.40
C ALA A 160 38.76 9.25 0.60
N ASN A 161 39.98 9.23 1.17
CA ASN A 161 41.18 9.71 0.47
C ASN A 161 41.54 8.83 -0.74
N ALA A 162 41.36 7.51 -0.65
CA ALA A 162 41.52 6.61 -1.79
C ALA A 162 40.49 6.87 -2.89
N PHE A 163 39.23 7.12 -2.52
CA PHE A 163 38.19 7.51 -3.46
C PHE A 163 38.55 8.80 -4.20
N ASN A 164 38.86 9.88 -3.47
CA ASN A 164 39.22 11.17 -4.07
C ASN A 164 40.47 11.08 -4.95
N THR A 165 41.48 10.33 -4.52
CA THR A 165 42.73 10.17 -5.28
C THR A 165 42.51 9.40 -6.58
N ILE A 166 41.71 8.33 -6.57
CA ILE A 166 41.38 7.57 -7.79
C ILE A 166 40.59 8.45 -8.76
N TYR A 167 39.58 9.17 -8.24
CA TYR A 167 38.72 10.01 -9.06
C TYR A 167 39.51 11.16 -9.71
N LEU A 168 40.29 11.90 -8.93
CA LEU A 168 40.98 13.11 -9.40
C LEU A 168 42.27 12.82 -10.18
N LYS A 169 43.02 11.76 -9.83
CA LYS A 169 44.36 11.51 -10.40
C LYS A 169 44.43 10.33 -11.36
N GLU A 170 43.39 9.51 -11.48
CA GLU A 170 43.44 8.26 -12.26
C GLU A 170 42.32 8.11 -13.30
N GLY A 171 41.77 9.24 -13.73
CA GLY A 171 40.82 9.30 -14.86
C GLY A 171 39.35 9.09 -14.46
N GLY A 172 38.97 9.43 -13.22
CA GLY A 172 37.57 9.46 -12.79
C GLY A 172 36.94 8.08 -12.58
N ILE A 173 35.67 7.97 -12.98
CA ILE A 173 34.83 6.78 -12.76
C ILE A 173 35.45 5.48 -13.32
N PRO A 174 36.02 5.44 -14.54
CA PRO A 174 36.69 4.23 -15.07
C PRO A 174 37.78 3.66 -14.16
N GLY A 175 38.45 4.49 -13.35
CA GLY A 175 39.47 4.06 -12.40
C GLY A 175 38.95 3.08 -11.34
N PHE A 176 37.68 3.20 -10.95
CA PHE A 176 37.02 2.33 -9.97
C PHE A 176 36.58 0.98 -10.53
N TYR A 177 36.62 0.79 -11.84
CA TYR A 177 36.13 -0.42 -12.51
C TYR A 177 37.26 -1.27 -13.13
N ARG A 178 38.52 -0.91 -12.88
CA ARG A 178 39.67 -1.70 -13.34
C ARG A 178 39.66 -3.10 -12.73
N GLY A 179 39.58 -4.11 -13.60
CA GLY A 179 39.49 -5.52 -13.22
C GLY A 179 38.06 -6.08 -13.16
N LEU A 180 37.02 -5.28 -13.48
CA LEU A 180 35.64 -5.79 -13.53
C LEU A 180 35.50 -6.90 -14.57
N THR A 181 36.10 -6.73 -15.75
CA THR A 181 36.06 -7.73 -16.84
C THR A 181 36.54 -9.12 -16.42
N PRO A 182 37.76 -9.33 -15.86
CA PRO A 182 38.14 -10.65 -15.36
C PRO A 182 37.28 -11.14 -14.19
N THR A 183 36.65 -10.24 -13.43
CA THR A 183 35.73 -10.61 -12.36
C THR A 183 34.47 -11.27 -12.91
N LEU A 184 33.81 -10.63 -13.88
CA LEU A 184 32.59 -11.13 -14.49
C LEU A 184 32.88 -12.39 -15.32
N ILE A 185 33.95 -12.38 -16.12
CA ILE A 185 34.35 -13.55 -16.91
C ILE A 185 34.72 -14.72 -15.99
N GLY A 186 35.37 -14.48 -14.86
CA GLY A 186 35.77 -15.54 -13.92
C GLY A 186 34.63 -16.23 -13.19
N MET A 187 33.47 -15.59 -13.07
CA MET A 187 32.29 -16.18 -12.41
C MET A 187 31.73 -17.38 -13.19
N ALA A 188 31.72 -17.31 -14.53
CA ALA A 188 31.14 -18.35 -15.36
C ALA A 188 31.94 -19.68 -15.32
N PRO A 189 33.28 -19.72 -15.55
CA PRO A 189 34.08 -20.92 -15.38
C PRO A 189 34.04 -21.47 -13.96
N TYR A 190 34.08 -20.59 -12.95
CA TYR A 190 33.97 -21.04 -11.56
C TYR A 190 32.65 -21.79 -11.32
N ALA A 191 31.52 -21.20 -11.70
CA ALA A 191 30.22 -21.84 -11.55
C ALA A 191 30.13 -23.14 -12.36
N GLY A 192 30.50 -23.10 -13.65
CA GLY A 192 30.44 -24.25 -14.56
C GLY A 192 31.24 -25.45 -14.08
N PHE A 193 32.52 -25.26 -13.75
CA PHE A 193 33.38 -26.34 -13.25
C PHE A 193 32.99 -26.82 -11.85
N SER A 194 32.45 -25.93 -11.00
CA SER A 194 31.93 -26.33 -9.68
C SER A 194 30.72 -27.25 -9.84
N PHE A 195 29.76 -26.90 -10.70
CA PHE A 195 28.57 -27.74 -10.95
C PHE A 195 28.93 -29.04 -11.66
N PHE A 196 29.79 -28.99 -12.67
CA PHE A 196 30.27 -30.19 -13.37
C PHE A 196 30.92 -31.16 -12.40
N THR A 197 31.91 -30.71 -11.65
CA THR A 197 32.66 -31.56 -10.71
C THR A 197 31.75 -32.13 -9.62
N TYR A 198 30.89 -31.28 -9.02
CA TYR A 198 29.93 -31.75 -8.01
C TYR A 198 28.94 -32.76 -8.58
N GLY A 199 28.40 -32.51 -9.78
CA GLY A 199 27.46 -33.40 -10.46
C GLY A 199 28.09 -34.76 -10.80
N THR A 200 29.33 -34.76 -11.30
CA THR A 200 30.10 -35.98 -11.57
C THR A 200 30.39 -36.75 -10.28
N LEU A 201 30.85 -36.09 -9.21
CA LEU A 201 31.10 -36.72 -7.92
C LEU A 201 29.82 -37.29 -7.28
N LYS A 202 28.71 -36.55 -7.35
CA LYS A 202 27.39 -37.02 -6.89
C LYS A 202 26.92 -38.24 -7.67
N SER A 203 26.96 -38.17 -9.00
CA SER A 203 26.50 -39.25 -9.88
C SER A 203 27.34 -40.52 -9.71
N LEU A 204 28.67 -40.40 -9.69
CA LEU A 204 29.56 -41.53 -9.48
C LEU A 204 29.42 -42.12 -8.07
N GLY A 205 29.31 -41.28 -7.05
CA GLY A 205 29.16 -41.71 -5.65
C GLY A 205 27.87 -42.48 -5.41
N LEU A 206 26.74 -41.97 -5.90
CA LEU A 206 25.44 -42.64 -5.76
C LEU A 206 25.32 -43.88 -6.64
N LYS A 207 25.98 -43.91 -7.81
CA LYS A 207 25.99 -45.07 -8.71
C LYS A 207 26.79 -46.24 -8.16
N HIS A 208 27.95 -46.00 -7.56
CA HIS A 208 28.86 -47.08 -7.13
C HIS A 208 28.71 -47.45 -5.65
N PHE A 209 28.28 -46.52 -4.79
CA PHE A 209 28.18 -46.75 -3.35
C PHE A 209 26.89 -46.15 -2.74
N PRO A 210 25.70 -46.56 -3.23
CA PRO A 210 24.42 -45.99 -2.83
C PRO A 210 24.15 -46.13 -1.31
N GLU A 211 24.44 -47.27 -0.70
CA GLU A 211 24.17 -47.50 0.73
C GLU A 211 25.17 -46.78 1.66
N MET A 212 26.43 -46.66 1.21
CA MET A 212 27.48 -46.02 2.00
C MET A 212 27.39 -44.50 1.94
N LEU A 213 27.17 -43.94 0.75
CA LEU A 213 27.21 -42.50 0.49
C LEU A 213 25.83 -41.86 0.37
N GLY A 214 24.80 -42.64 0.06
CA GLY A 214 23.43 -42.17 -0.18
C GLY A 214 22.51 -42.29 1.05
N ARG A 215 21.42 -41.54 1.04
CA ARG A 215 20.26 -41.67 1.94
C ARG A 215 19.00 -41.28 1.15
N PRO A 216 17.81 -41.78 1.51
CA PRO A 216 16.57 -41.32 0.91
C PRO A 216 16.35 -39.83 1.14
N SER A 217 15.77 -39.14 0.15
CA SER A 217 15.30 -37.77 0.27
C SER A 217 14.25 -37.65 1.36
N SER A 218 14.22 -36.51 2.05
CA SER A 218 13.07 -36.12 2.89
C SER A 218 11.80 -35.83 2.06
N ASP A 219 11.96 -35.46 0.80
CA ASP A 219 10.88 -34.93 -0.05
C ASP A 219 10.35 -35.99 -1.04
N ASN A 220 11.09 -37.09 -1.25
CA ASN A 220 10.65 -38.28 -1.98
C ASN A 220 11.52 -39.48 -1.63
N LEU A 221 10.94 -40.47 -0.95
CA LEU A 221 11.64 -41.66 -0.48
C LEU A 221 12.29 -42.47 -1.62
N ASP A 222 11.84 -42.31 -2.87
CA ASP A 222 12.36 -43.00 -4.05
C ASP A 222 13.63 -42.36 -4.66
N VAL A 223 14.09 -41.20 -4.14
CA VAL A 223 15.32 -40.55 -4.62
C VAL A 223 16.41 -40.59 -3.57
N LEU A 224 17.63 -40.88 -4.03
CA LEU A 224 18.82 -41.02 -3.20
C LEU A 224 19.70 -39.75 -3.26
N VAL A 225 19.83 -39.03 -2.13
CA VAL A 225 20.79 -37.92 -1.93
C VAL A 225 22.08 -38.42 -1.29
N LEU A 226 23.17 -37.69 -1.48
CA LEU A 226 24.37 -37.86 -0.65
C LEU A 226 24.09 -37.55 0.84
N LYS A 227 24.67 -38.34 1.75
CA LYS A 227 24.75 -38.04 3.19
C LYS A 227 25.43 -36.68 3.40
N THR A 228 24.99 -35.92 4.40
CA THR A 228 25.39 -34.51 4.61
C THR A 228 26.91 -34.30 4.64
N LYS A 229 27.67 -35.18 5.31
CA LYS A 229 29.14 -35.10 5.39
C LYS A 229 29.80 -35.34 4.03
N VAL A 230 29.29 -36.30 3.25
CA VAL A 230 29.78 -36.62 1.90
C VAL A 230 29.45 -35.48 0.95
N ASN A 231 28.25 -34.90 1.08
CA ASN A 231 27.82 -33.77 0.28
C ASN A 231 28.72 -32.54 0.47
N LEU A 232 29.10 -32.25 1.72
CA LEU A 232 30.06 -31.18 2.05
C LEU A 232 31.45 -31.45 1.48
N LEU A 233 31.91 -32.70 1.51
CA LEU A 233 33.20 -33.08 0.94
C LEU A 233 33.20 -32.93 -0.59
N CYS A 234 32.17 -33.44 -1.27
CA CYS A 234 32.01 -33.29 -2.72
C CYS A 234 31.92 -31.81 -3.14
N GLY A 235 31.17 -31.00 -2.37
CA GLY A 235 31.10 -29.55 -2.57
C GLY A 235 32.44 -28.85 -2.36
N GLY A 236 33.21 -29.24 -1.34
CA GLY A 236 34.54 -28.71 -1.06
C GLY A 236 35.55 -29.03 -2.16
N VAL A 237 35.57 -30.27 -2.65
CA VAL A 237 36.42 -30.71 -3.78
C VAL A 237 36.04 -29.98 -5.07
N ALA A 238 34.74 -29.88 -5.36
CA ALA A 238 34.24 -29.15 -6.52
C ALA A 238 34.63 -27.66 -6.49
N GLY A 239 34.47 -27.00 -5.33
CA GLY A 239 34.89 -25.61 -5.13
C GLY A 239 36.41 -25.43 -5.28
N ALA A 240 37.21 -26.37 -4.76
CA ALA A 240 38.66 -26.33 -4.91
C ALA A 240 39.10 -26.44 -6.38
N ILE A 241 38.52 -27.38 -7.14
CA ILE A 241 38.81 -27.56 -8.58
C ILE A 241 38.36 -26.33 -9.38
N ALA A 242 37.14 -25.84 -9.17
CA ALA A 242 36.63 -24.62 -9.81
C ALA A 242 37.51 -23.39 -9.52
N GLN A 243 37.97 -23.26 -8.28
CA GLN A 243 38.87 -22.18 -7.87
C GLN A 243 40.25 -22.30 -8.55
N THR A 244 40.80 -23.51 -8.73
CA THR A 244 42.05 -23.74 -9.47
C THR A 244 41.91 -23.30 -10.93
N ILE A 245 40.82 -23.68 -11.58
CA ILE A 245 40.62 -23.39 -13.01
C ILE A 245 40.41 -21.90 -13.25
N SER A 246 39.66 -21.22 -12.37
CA SER A 246 39.40 -19.79 -12.47
C SER A 246 40.53 -18.90 -11.91
N TYR A 247 41.56 -19.47 -11.29
CA TYR A 247 42.60 -18.72 -10.57
C TYR A 247 43.41 -17.74 -11.42
N PRO A 248 43.79 -18.03 -12.68
CA PRO A 248 44.49 -17.07 -13.54
C PRO A 248 43.72 -15.75 -13.70
N LEU A 249 42.38 -15.81 -13.75
CA LEU A 249 41.52 -14.63 -13.85
C LEU A 249 41.50 -13.81 -12.54
N ASP A 250 41.63 -14.47 -11.38
CA ASP A 250 41.78 -13.79 -10.09
C ASP A 250 43.13 -13.06 -10.00
N VAL A 251 44.22 -13.65 -10.50
CA VAL A 251 45.53 -12.98 -10.57
C VAL A 251 45.46 -11.76 -11.52
N ALA A 252 44.88 -11.92 -12.71
CA ALA A 252 44.70 -10.81 -13.64
C ALA A 252 43.85 -9.69 -13.03
N ARG A 253 42.72 -10.03 -12.38
CA ARG A 253 41.88 -9.09 -11.63
C ARG A 253 42.71 -8.27 -10.64
N ARG A 254 43.50 -8.90 -9.77
CA ARG A 254 44.26 -8.17 -8.75
C ARG A 254 45.28 -7.20 -9.31
N ARG A 255 45.99 -7.58 -10.37
CA ARG A 255 46.95 -6.67 -11.01
C ARG A 255 46.26 -5.48 -11.67
N MET A 256 45.13 -5.72 -12.35
CA MET A 256 44.33 -4.66 -12.95
C MET A 256 43.75 -3.69 -11.90
N GLN A 257 43.26 -4.18 -10.76
CA GLN A 257 42.70 -3.36 -9.68
C GLN A 257 43.72 -2.39 -9.06
N LEU A 258 44.98 -2.81 -8.97
CA LEU A 258 46.06 -2.02 -8.39
C LEU A 258 46.51 -0.88 -9.30
N GLY A 259 46.38 -1.06 -10.62
CA GLY A 259 46.61 0.00 -11.61
C GLY A 259 47.91 0.75 -11.36
N ALA A 260 47.82 2.06 -11.15
CA ALA A 260 48.95 2.98 -10.99
C ALA A 260 49.83 2.75 -9.74
N LEU A 261 49.51 1.78 -8.88
CA LEU A 261 50.41 1.30 -7.81
C LEU A 261 51.48 0.33 -8.32
N LEU A 262 51.27 -0.29 -9.48
CA LEU A 262 52.25 -1.18 -10.08
C LEU A 262 53.13 -0.39 -11.04
N PRO A 263 54.48 -0.57 -11.00
CA PRO A 263 55.37 0.08 -11.96
C PRO A 263 55.09 -0.35 -13.42
N ASP A 264 54.51 -1.54 -13.60
CA ASP A 264 54.10 -2.08 -14.91
C ASP A 264 52.61 -1.87 -15.22
N SER A 265 51.99 -0.80 -14.73
CA SER A 265 50.55 -0.58 -14.85
C SER A 265 50.04 -0.58 -16.30
N GLU A 266 50.86 -0.10 -17.23
CA GLU A 266 50.54 -0.02 -18.67
C GLU A 266 50.40 -1.39 -19.33
N LYS A 267 51.09 -2.41 -18.79
CA LYS A 267 51.01 -3.80 -19.26
C LYS A 267 49.75 -4.51 -18.72
N CYS A 268 49.10 -3.93 -17.71
CA CYS A 268 47.96 -4.52 -16.99
C CYS A 268 46.61 -3.83 -17.29
N VAL A 269 46.41 -3.34 -18.52
CA VAL A 269 45.21 -2.57 -18.91
C VAL A 269 44.05 -3.46 -19.37
N SER A 270 44.33 -4.57 -20.07
CA SER A 270 43.31 -5.52 -20.54
C SER A 270 43.58 -6.93 -20.03
N LEU A 271 42.55 -7.77 -19.98
CA LEU A 271 42.65 -9.15 -19.50
C LEU A 271 43.72 -9.96 -20.26
N SER A 272 43.66 -9.93 -21.59
CA SER A 272 44.58 -10.68 -22.45
C SER A 272 46.03 -10.21 -22.30
N LYS A 273 46.26 -8.88 -22.28
CA LYS A 273 47.59 -8.31 -22.06
C LYS A 273 48.14 -8.67 -20.68
N THR A 274 47.31 -8.57 -19.64
CA THR A 274 47.70 -8.88 -18.25
C THR A 274 48.09 -10.35 -18.10
N LEU A 275 47.28 -11.29 -18.60
CA LEU A 275 47.57 -12.72 -18.53
C LEU A 275 48.84 -13.09 -19.30
N LYS A 276 48.98 -12.57 -20.53
CA LYS A 276 50.17 -12.79 -21.37
C LYS A 276 51.43 -12.23 -20.70
N TYR A 277 51.34 -11.06 -20.08
CA TYR A 277 52.45 -10.46 -19.34
C TYR A 277 52.85 -11.32 -18.14
N VAL A 278 51.88 -11.67 -17.27
CA VAL A 278 52.16 -12.47 -16.06
C VAL A 278 52.74 -13.85 -16.41
N TYR A 279 52.22 -14.48 -17.46
CA TYR A 279 52.72 -15.76 -17.93
C TYR A 279 54.17 -15.66 -18.45
N ARG A 280 54.47 -14.65 -19.28
CA ARG A 280 55.82 -14.47 -19.84
C ARG A 280 56.85 -14.10 -18.78
N GLU A 281 56.50 -13.23 -17.85
CA GLU A 281 57.43 -12.69 -16.85
C GLU A 281 57.65 -13.63 -15.66
N TYR A 282 56.57 -14.26 -15.16
CA TYR A 282 56.62 -15.01 -13.90
C TYR A 282 56.23 -16.49 -14.05
N GLY A 283 55.85 -16.94 -15.24
CA GLY A 283 55.46 -18.31 -15.53
C GLY A 283 54.15 -18.76 -14.85
N ILE A 284 53.89 -20.06 -14.88
CA ILE A 284 52.65 -20.67 -14.36
C ILE A 284 52.64 -20.66 -12.83
N LYS A 285 53.66 -21.23 -12.17
CA LYS A 285 53.69 -21.44 -10.72
C LYS A 285 53.89 -20.15 -9.91
N LYS A 286 54.83 -19.29 -10.34
CA LYS A 286 55.16 -18.03 -9.65
C LYS A 286 54.40 -16.81 -10.22
N GLY A 287 53.70 -16.96 -11.34
CA GLY A 287 52.81 -15.96 -11.92
C GLY A 287 51.35 -16.32 -11.75
N LEU A 288 50.80 -17.08 -12.70
CA LEU A 288 49.36 -17.34 -12.82
C LEU A 288 48.73 -18.04 -11.61
N TYR A 289 49.52 -18.80 -10.84
CA TYR A 289 49.06 -19.58 -9.68
C TYR A 289 49.64 -19.15 -8.33
N ARG A 290 50.25 -17.96 -8.29
CA ARG A 290 50.90 -17.46 -7.07
C ARG A 290 49.88 -17.11 -5.99
N GLY A 291 49.95 -17.83 -4.86
CA GLY A 291 49.08 -17.61 -3.70
C GLY A 291 47.81 -18.47 -3.69
N LEU A 292 47.70 -19.47 -4.57
CA LEU A 292 46.52 -20.33 -4.68
C LEU A 292 46.21 -21.08 -3.37
N SER A 293 47.25 -21.52 -2.64
CA SER A 293 47.09 -22.21 -1.37
C SER A 293 46.30 -21.42 -0.32
N LEU A 294 46.39 -20.08 -0.33
CA LEU A 294 45.61 -19.21 0.57
C LEU A 294 44.11 -19.27 0.30
N ASN A 295 43.68 -19.58 -0.93
CA ASN A 295 42.26 -19.75 -1.23
C ASN A 295 41.66 -21.01 -0.61
N TYR A 296 42.44 -22.09 -0.49
CA TYR A 296 41.97 -23.32 0.13
C TYR A 296 41.93 -23.15 1.66
N VAL A 297 43.00 -22.61 2.23
CA VAL A 297 43.15 -22.46 3.69
C VAL A 297 42.10 -21.53 4.28
N ARG A 298 41.74 -20.43 3.60
CA ARG A 298 40.77 -19.45 4.13
C ARG A 298 39.32 -19.96 4.18
N CYS A 299 38.99 -21.02 3.46
CA CYS A 299 37.61 -21.49 3.34
C CYS A 299 37.07 -22.01 4.68
N VAL A 300 37.85 -22.85 5.35
CA VAL A 300 37.44 -23.51 6.61
C VAL A 300 37.21 -22.50 7.74
N PRO A 301 38.14 -21.56 8.05
CA PRO A 301 37.92 -20.58 9.12
C PRO A 301 36.76 -19.62 8.83
N SER A 302 36.59 -19.20 7.58
CA SER A 302 35.49 -18.30 7.19
C SER A 302 34.13 -18.95 7.42
N GLN A 303 33.96 -20.22 7.03
CA GLN A 303 32.68 -20.92 7.18
C GLN A 303 32.41 -21.25 8.67
N ALA A 304 33.43 -21.69 9.40
CA ALA A 304 33.29 -21.97 10.84
C ALA A 304 32.81 -20.74 11.61
N VAL A 305 33.47 -19.59 11.44
CA VAL A 305 33.07 -18.35 12.12
C VAL A 305 31.70 -17.86 11.65
N ALA A 306 31.39 -17.92 10.35
CA ALA A 306 30.09 -17.50 9.85
C ALA A 306 28.94 -18.27 10.52
N PHE A 307 29.03 -19.60 10.60
CA PHE A 307 27.98 -20.41 11.23
C PHE A 307 27.94 -20.22 12.74
N THR A 308 29.08 -20.25 13.42
CA THR A 308 29.12 -20.05 14.89
C THR A 308 28.61 -18.67 15.29
N THR A 309 29.01 -17.61 14.59
CA THR A 309 28.51 -16.26 14.85
C THR A 309 27.04 -16.12 14.50
N TYR A 310 26.57 -16.73 13.40
CA TYR A 310 25.15 -16.67 13.04
C TYR A 310 24.26 -17.35 14.09
N GLU A 311 24.63 -18.54 14.56
CA GLU A 311 23.90 -19.27 15.61
C GLU A 311 23.96 -18.53 16.96
N PHE A 312 25.14 -18.02 17.35
CA PHE A 312 25.30 -17.22 18.56
C PHE A 312 24.48 -15.93 18.50
N MET A 313 24.52 -15.19 17.38
CA MET A 313 23.75 -13.96 17.21
C MET A 313 22.25 -14.23 17.19
N LYS A 314 21.79 -15.37 16.65
CA LYS A 314 20.40 -15.78 16.80
C LYS A 314 20.00 -15.96 18.25
N GLN A 315 20.84 -16.58 19.08
CA GLN A 315 20.58 -16.77 20.52
C GLN A 315 20.62 -15.45 21.30
N VAL A 316 21.57 -14.56 21.02
CA VAL A 316 21.67 -13.23 21.67
C VAL A 316 20.50 -12.34 21.29
N VAL A 317 20.11 -12.32 20.02
CA VAL A 317 18.94 -11.57 19.54
C VAL A 317 17.64 -12.21 20.05
N PHE A 318 17.60 -13.53 20.26
CA PHE A 318 16.50 -14.23 20.92
C PHE A 318 16.38 -13.87 22.40
N ALA A 319 17.50 -13.78 23.13
CA ALA A 319 17.51 -13.35 24.53
C ALA A 319 17.13 -11.87 24.68
N ALA A 320 17.69 -10.99 23.84
CA ALA A 320 17.39 -9.56 23.86
C ALA A 320 15.92 -9.24 23.53
N ILE A 321 15.25 -10.07 22.70
CA ILE A 321 13.83 -9.90 22.36
C ILE A 321 12.91 -10.73 23.27
N GLY A 322 13.40 -11.84 23.85
CA GLY A 322 12.67 -12.71 24.78
C GLY A 322 12.57 -12.18 26.21
N SER A 323 13.47 -11.28 26.62
CA SER A 323 13.41 -10.61 27.93
C SER A 323 12.34 -9.51 28.04
N CYS A 324 11.52 -9.29 27.00
CA CYS A 324 10.43 -8.32 26.99
C CYS A 324 9.03 -8.94 27.22
N CYS A 325 8.91 -10.17 27.74
CA CYS A 325 7.64 -10.73 28.21
C CYS A 325 7.83 -11.46 29.55
N GLU A 326 7.33 -10.83 30.63
CA GLU A 326 7.14 -11.28 32.02
C GLU A 326 8.33 -11.92 32.81
N PRO A 327 8.66 -11.42 34.01
CA PRO A 327 9.59 -12.09 34.90
C PRO A 327 8.90 -13.26 35.62
N SER A 328 9.33 -14.50 35.35
CA SER A 328 9.00 -15.64 36.20
C SER A 328 9.72 -15.55 37.55
N VAL A 329 8.99 -15.87 38.61
CA VAL A 329 9.31 -15.63 40.03
C VAL A 329 10.49 -16.46 40.58
N SER A 330 11.19 -17.28 39.78
CA SER A 330 12.24 -18.18 40.30
C SER A 330 13.69 -17.76 40.03
N ALA A 331 13.96 -16.61 39.42
CA ALA A 331 15.33 -16.13 39.15
C ALA A 331 15.73 -14.90 39.99
N ARG A 332 15.00 -14.60 41.08
CA ARG A 332 15.28 -13.47 41.98
C ARG A 332 16.28 -13.76 43.11
N ARG A 333 17.01 -14.88 43.05
CA ARG A 333 17.83 -15.35 44.19
C ARG A 333 19.32 -15.58 43.95
N THR A 334 19.88 -15.24 42.79
CA THR A 334 21.31 -15.53 42.53
C THR A 334 22.05 -14.48 41.71
N LEU A 335 21.52 -13.25 41.60
CA LEU A 335 22.22 -12.14 40.95
C LEU A 335 22.11 -10.80 41.70
N ASN A 336 21.85 -10.86 43.02
CA ASN A 336 21.87 -9.69 43.91
C ASN A 336 23.11 -9.64 44.83
N GLU A 337 24.15 -10.45 44.59
CA GLU A 337 25.32 -10.52 45.47
C GLU A 337 26.66 -10.11 44.86
N PHE A 338 26.74 -9.66 43.60
CA PHE A 338 28.06 -9.34 43.00
C PHE A 338 28.23 -7.99 42.30
N THR A 339 27.21 -7.13 42.27
CA THR A 339 27.34 -5.76 41.72
C THR A 339 26.71 -4.69 42.63
N LEU A 340 26.72 -4.92 43.94
CA LEU A 340 26.34 -3.93 44.95
C LEU A 340 27.51 -3.49 45.86
N ASN A 341 28.77 -3.79 45.48
CA ASN A 341 29.97 -3.47 46.27
C ASN A 341 30.98 -2.53 45.59
N SER A 342 30.62 -1.83 44.50
CA SER A 342 31.58 -0.95 43.80
C SER A 342 31.12 0.48 43.50
N LEU A 343 29.89 0.88 43.89
CA LEU A 343 29.38 2.24 43.64
C LEU A 343 28.73 2.88 44.88
N LYS A 344 29.22 2.53 46.08
CA LYS A 344 28.93 3.23 47.35
C LYS A 344 30.19 3.81 48.00
N ALA A 345 31.07 4.37 47.19
CA ALA A 345 32.16 5.21 47.67
C ALA A 345 32.40 6.31 46.65
N ILE A 346 31.65 7.41 46.77
CA ILE A 346 32.04 8.81 46.53
C ILE A 346 30.75 9.64 46.65
N ASN A 347 30.83 10.68 47.48
CA ASN A 347 29.83 11.73 47.74
C ASN A 347 28.74 11.44 48.79
N CYS A 348 29.20 11.31 50.03
CA CYS A 348 28.49 11.90 51.17
C CYS A 348 29.17 13.26 51.50
N ARG A 349 28.46 14.37 51.26
CA ARG A 349 28.49 15.65 52.02
C ARG A 349 27.81 16.76 51.20
N ARG A 350 26.55 17.06 51.51
CA ARG A 350 26.02 18.40 51.87
C ARG A 350 24.49 18.39 51.93
N GLY A 351 23.99 18.78 53.12
CA GLY A 351 22.87 19.70 53.30
C GLY A 351 21.50 19.30 52.77
N THR A 352 20.69 18.74 53.67
CA THR A 352 19.26 19.00 53.87
C THR A 352 18.57 19.99 52.91
N PHE A 353 17.65 19.49 52.08
CA PHE A 353 16.36 20.12 51.77
C PHE A 353 15.35 18.99 51.54
N PHE A 354 14.15 19.11 52.12
CA PHE A 354 13.04 18.19 51.91
C PHE A 354 12.66 18.22 50.41
N ALA A 355 12.91 17.15 49.68
CA ALA A 355 12.34 16.97 48.35
C ALA A 355 10.94 16.37 48.52
N SER A 356 9.91 17.16 48.22
CA SER A 356 8.58 16.62 47.93
C SER A 356 8.67 15.67 46.73
N ASP A 357 8.05 14.50 46.82
CA ASP A 357 7.93 13.57 45.68
C ASP A 357 7.20 14.29 44.53
N MET A 358 7.94 14.71 43.49
CA MET A 358 7.37 15.39 42.34
C MET A 358 6.43 14.44 41.57
N PRO A 359 5.17 14.84 41.29
CA PRO A 359 4.25 14.05 40.50
C PRO A 359 4.85 13.66 39.15
N THR A 360 4.80 12.36 38.81
CA THR A 360 5.33 11.83 37.55
C THR A 360 4.18 11.30 36.69
N TYR A 361 4.10 11.77 35.45
CA TYR A 361 3.15 11.33 34.44
C TYR A 361 3.89 10.47 33.40
N THR A 362 3.37 9.29 33.07
CA THR A 362 3.93 8.49 31.98
C THR A 362 3.16 8.80 30.70
N VAL A 363 3.83 9.48 29.77
CA VAL A 363 3.30 9.84 28.45
C VAL A 363 3.71 8.78 27.44
N THR A 364 2.76 8.22 26.70
CA THR A 364 3.04 7.30 25.60
C THR A 364 2.53 7.87 24.29
N VAL A 365 3.40 7.92 23.29
CA VAL A 365 3.11 8.49 21.97
C VAL A 365 3.11 7.36 20.95
N ALA A 366 2.05 7.25 20.15
CA ALA A 366 1.95 6.26 19.08
C ALA A 366 2.09 6.92 17.70
N THR A 367 3.11 6.53 16.95
CA THR A 367 3.35 7.00 15.58
C THR A 367 2.58 6.18 14.55
N GLY A 368 2.13 6.83 13.48
CA GLY A 368 1.46 6.23 12.33
C GLY A 368 2.25 5.13 11.63
N SER A 369 1.55 4.18 11.02
CA SER A 369 2.15 3.15 10.17
C SER A 369 2.12 3.51 8.67
N GLN A 370 1.65 4.72 8.33
CA GLN A 370 1.66 5.28 6.99
C GLN A 370 3.09 5.45 6.47
N TRP A 371 3.24 5.58 5.15
CA TRP A 371 4.53 5.93 4.57
C TRP A 371 4.92 7.35 5.00
N PHE A 372 6.20 7.55 5.33
CA PHE A 372 6.75 8.82 5.83
C PHE A 372 6.15 9.29 7.17
N ALA A 373 5.57 8.40 7.96
CA ALA A 373 4.92 8.77 9.22
C ALA A 373 5.87 9.04 10.40
N GLY A 374 7.13 8.58 10.33
CA GLY A 374 8.13 8.77 11.39
C GLY A 374 8.84 10.12 11.26
N THR A 375 9.59 10.53 12.29
CA THR A 375 10.29 11.82 12.29
C THR A 375 11.56 11.79 13.12
N ASP A 376 12.57 12.55 12.68
CA ASP A 376 13.81 12.85 13.43
C ASP A 376 13.76 14.24 14.11
N ASP A 377 12.62 14.94 14.05
CA ASP A 377 12.44 16.27 14.63
C ASP A 377 12.24 16.22 16.15
N TYR A 378 12.49 17.35 16.81
CA TYR A 378 12.27 17.47 18.25
C TYR A 378 10.78 17.54 18.57
N ILE A 379 10.30 16.65 19.44
CA ILE A 379 8.92 16.64 19.90
C ILE A 379 8.84 17.12 21.34
N PHE A 380 8.04 18.15 21.57
CA PHE A 380 7.79 18.71 22.89
C PHE A 380 6.34 18.47 23.31
N ILE A 381 6.15 18.21 24.60
CA ILE A 381 4.82 18.05 25.19
C ILE A 381 4.61 19.03 26.34
N THR A 382 3.37 19.51 26.45
CA THR A 382 2.89 20.29 27.60
C THR A 382 1.56 19.69 28.06
N LEU A 383 1.48 19.29 29.32
CA LEU A 383 0.28 18.76 29.96
C LEU A 383 -0.52 19.93 30.56
N VAL A 384 -1.80 20.02 30.25
CA VAL A 384 -2.66 21.13 30.69
C VAL A 384 -3.80 20.57 31.53
N GLY A 385 -3.76 20.85 32.83
CA GLY A 385 -4.82 20.49 33.77
C GLY A 385 -5.76 21.65 34.07
N THR A 386 -6.76 21.41 34.92
CA THR A 386 -7.74 22.41 35.34
C THR A 386 -7.12 23.57 36.10
N ASP A 387 -6.05 23.30 36.85
CA ASP A 387 -5.50 24.26 37.81
C ASP A 387 -4.20 24.87 37.28
N ARG A 388 -3.35 24.07 36.63
CA ARG A 388 -2.02 24.47 36.14
C ARG A 388 -1.62 23.78 34.83
N CYS A 389 -0.55 24.27 34.22
CA CYS A 389 0.12 23.65 33.06
C CYS A 389 1.50 23.16 33.47
N SER A 390 1.95 22.03 32.92
CA SER A 390 3.34 21.60 33.06
C SER A 390 4.27 22.55 32.32
N GLU A 391 5.56 22.44 32.61
CA GLU A 391 6.58 22.98 31.73
C GLU A 391 6.60 22.26 30.38
N ARG A 392 7.16 22.94 29.38
CA ARG A 392 7.39 22.41 28.04
C ARG A 392 8.52 21.39 28.09
N THR A 393 8.19 20.11 27.92
CA THR A 393 9.13 18.99 28.10
C THR A 393 9.54 18.40 26.75
N LEU A 394 10.85 18.24 26.51
CA LEU A 394 11.36 17.50 25.34
C LEU A 394 11.16 16.00 25.54
N LEU A 395 10.56 15.34 24.56
CA LEU A 395 10.44 13.89 24.53
C LEU A 395 11.62 13.31 23.74
N ASP A 396 12.59 12.76 24.46
CA ASP A 396 13.82 12.18 23.89
C ASP A 396 14.35 11.06 24.81
N LYS A 397 14.73 9.93 24.23
CA LYS A 397 15.46 8.85 24.91
C LYS A 397 16.89 8.80 24.40
N PRO A 398 17.89 9.05 25.27
CA PRO A 398 19.29 9.01 24.87
C PRO A 398 19.67 7.68 24.21
N LEU A 399 20.27 7.76 23.01
CA LEU A 399 20.73 6.62 22.22
C LEU A 399 19.63 5.67 21.73
N TYR A 400 18.38 6.12 21.71
CA TYR A 400 17.24 5.43 21.10
C TYR A 400 16.68 6.27 19.95
N ASN A 401 16.07 5.61 18.98
CA ASN A 401 15.50 6.28 17.81
C ASN A 401 13.99 6.38 18.01
N ASP A 402 13.54 7.52 18.54
CA ASP A 402 12.16 7.78 18.90
C ASP A 402 11.28 8.08 17.67
N PHE A 403 9.97 7.89 17.81
CA PHE A 403 8.96 8.28 16.83
C PHE A 403 9.08 7.63 15.45
N GLU A 404 9.68 6.45 15.40
CA GLU A 404 9.77 5.65 14.19
C GLU A 404 8.39 5.23 13.66
N ARG A 405 8.31 4.96 12.36
CA ARG A 405 7.05 4.55 11.71
C ARG A 405 6.45 3.32 12.41
N GLY A 406 5.25 3.48 12.96
CA GLY A 406 4.51 2.45 13.67
C GLY A 406 5.02 2.16 15.10
N ALA A 407 5.95 2.95 15.62
CA ALA A 407 6.46 2.85 16.97
C ALA A 407 5.47 3.36 18.01
N VAL A 408 5.68 2.93 19.25
CA VAL A 408 4.97 3.39 20.44
C VAL A 408 6.01 3.66 21.51
N ASP A 409 6.21 4.93 21.85
CA ASP A 409 7.30 5.38 22.71
C ASP A 409 6.75 6.01 23.99
N SER A 410 7.23 5.51 25.14
CA SER A 410 6.83 6.02 26.47
C SER A 410 7.92 6.85 27.15
N TYR A 411 7.53 7.93 27.84
CA TYR A 411 8.39 8.90 28.51
C TYR A 411 7.82 9.26 29.88
N ASP A 412 8.70 9.51 30.86
CA ASP A 412 8.28 10.01 32.17
C ASP A 412 8.45 11.54 32.23
N VAL A 413 7.33 12.24 32.41
CA VAL A 413 7.27 13.70 32.54
C VAL A 413 7.05 14.04 34.01
N ARG A 414 8.04 14.69 34.63
CA ARG A 414 7.97 15.14 36.02
C ARG A 414 7.47 16.58 36.07
N VAL A 415 6.55 16.86 36.97
CA VAL A 415 5.93 18.18 37.12
C VAL A 415 6.20 18.68 38.54
N GLU A 416 6.47 19.98 38.71
CA GLU A 416 6.78 20.57 40.01
C GLU A 416 5.59 20.55 40.97
N GLU A 417 4.37 20.69 40.44
CA GLU A 417 3.13 20.80 41.19
C GLU A 417 2.02 19.96 40.54
N ASP A 418 0.98 19.64 41.31
CA ASP A 418 -0.21 18.97 40.79
C ASP A 418 -0.93 19.85 39.76
N LEU A 419 -1.30 19.24 38.63
CA LEU A 419 -1.97 19.92 37.51
C LEU A 419 -3.49 19.97 37.68
N GLY A 420 -4.05 19.18 38.61
CA GLY A 420 -5.49 18.91 38.70
C GLY A 420 -5.94 17.89 37.64
N GLU A 421 -7.20 17.93 37.23
CA GLU A 421 -7.71 17.02 36.19
C GLU A 421 -7.09 17.41 34.83
N LEU A 422 -6.42 16.46 34.18
CA LEU A 422 -5.81 16.71 32.89
C LEU A 422 -6.89 16.83 31.80
N VAL A 423 -6.90 17.96 31.10
CA VAL A 423 -7.96 18.31 30.13
C VAL A 423 -7.45 18.44 28.69
N LEU A 424 -6.21 18.91 28.50
CA LEU A 424 -5.60 19.05 27.18
C LEU A 424 -4.15 18.56 27.19
N VAL A 425 -3.69 18.10 26.02
CA VAL A 425 -2.29 17.83 25.74
C VAL A 425 -1.85 18.69 24.58
N LYS A 426 -0.81 19.50 24.76
CA LYS A 426 -0.18 20.22 23.65
C LYS A 426 1.04 19.44 23.18
N ILE A 427 1.17 19.30 21.87
CA ILE A 427 2.32 18.70 21.23
C ILE A 427 2.87 19.67 20.19
N GLU A 428 4.18 19.92 20.25
CA GLU A 428 4.88 20.84 19.37
C GLU A 428 6.04 20.11 18.71
N LYS A 429 6.07 20.13 17.38
CA LYS A 429 7.21 19.65 16.60
C LYS A 429 8.14 20.83 16.32
N LYS A 430 9.45 20.64 16.47
CA LYS A 430 10.47 21.60 16.03
C LYS A 430 11.53 20.92 15.18
N LYS A 431 11.85 21.56 14.06
CA LYS A 431 12.86 21.09 13.12
C LYS A 431 14.22 20.85 13.78
N TYR A 432 14.79 19.67 13.56
CA TYR A 432 16.20 19.39 13.94
C TYR A 432 17.18 19.81 12.85
N TRP A 433 17.07 19.25 11.63
CA TRP A 433 18.01 19.52 10.54
C TRP A 433 17.35 19.63 9.17
N VAL A 434 16.58 18.61 8.79
CA VAL A 434 15.75 18.61 7.58
C VAL A 434 14.30 18.58 8.03
N GLN A 435 13.42 19.27 7.30
CA GLN A 435 12.01 19.23 7.63
C GLN A 435 11.46 17.85 7.30
N ASP A 436 10.86 17.22 8.31
CA ASP A 436 10.14 15.96 8.15
C ASP A 436 8.71 16.10 8.69
N ASP A 437 7.78 15.41 8.04
CA ASP A 437 6.38 15.37 8.48
C ASP A 437 6.23 14.23 9.49
N TRP A 438 5.40 14.41 10.52
CA TRP A 438 5.17 13.36 11.50
C TRP A 438 3.70 13.04 11.63
N TYR A 439 3.32 11.76 11.56
CA TYR A 439 1.93 11.35 11.80
C TYR A 439 1.77 10.80 13.21
N CYS A 440 1.11 11.57 14.08
CA CYS A 440 0.77 11.13 15.42
C CYS A 440 -0.61 10.44 15.41
N LYS A 441 -0.68 9.17 15.85
CA LYS A 441 -1.96 8.47 16.00
C LYS A 441 -2.71 8.95 17.24
N TYR A 442 -2.09 8.81 18.40
CA TYR A 442 -2.67 9.16 19.69
C TYR A 442 -1.56 9.33 20.74
N ILE A 443 -1.90 10.02 21.82
CA ILE A 443 -1.08 10.13 23.01
C ILE A 443 -1.87 9.54 24.17
N THR A 444 -1.24 8.77 25.04
CA THR A 444 -1.84 8.37 26.32
C THR A 444 -1.02 8.92 27.47
N VAL A 445 -1.71 9.29 28.54
CA VAL A 445 -1.09 9.83 29.75
C VAL A 445 -1.58 9.02 30.93
N LYS A 446 -0.66 8.36 31.61
CA LYS A 446 -0.91 7.75 32.91
C LYS A 446 -0.58 8.78 34.00
N THR A 447 -1.57 9.13 34.81
CA THR A 447 -1.43 10.11 35.88
C THR A 447 -0.73 9.51 37.12
N PRO A 448 -0.23 10.35 38.04
CA PRO A 448 0.28 9.91 39.34
C PRO A 448 -0.74 9.10 40.17
N SER A 449 -2.03 9.43 40.03
CA SER A 449 -3.15 8.71 40.67
C SER A 449 -3.42 7.33 40.05
N GLY A 450 -2.80 7.01 38.91
CA GLY A 450 -2.98 5.75 38.19
C GLY A 450 -4.08 5.78 37.13
N ASP A 451 -4.72 6.93 36.91
CA ASP A 451 -5.71 7.12 35.84
C ASP A 451 -5.03 7.08 34.47
N TYR A 452 -5.76 6.60 33.47
CA TYR A 452 -5.26 6.47 32.11
C TYR A 452 -6.14 7.26 31.15
N LEU A 453 -5.56 8.31 30.56
CA LEU A 453 -6.23 9.21 29.64
C LEU A 453 -5.66 9.00 28.24
N GLU A 454 -6.54 8.96 27.24
CA GLU A 454 -6.18 8.79 25.84
C GLU A 454 -6.59 10.05 25.07
N PHE A 455 -5.68 10.57 24.25
CA PHE A 455 -5.79 11.79 23.45
C PHE A 455 -5.62 11.42 21.97
N PRO A 456 -6.71 11.10 21.25
CA PRO A 456 -6.66 10.80 19.83
C PRO A 456 -6.17 12.01 19.03
N CYS A 457 -5.23 11.78 18.11
CA CYS A 457 -4.66 12.83 17.26
C CYS A 457 -5.03 12.60 15.79
N PHE A 458 -4.57 11.49 15.22
CA PHE A 458 -4.78 11.09 13.82
C PHE A 458 -4.51 12.22 12.81
N SER A 459 -3.42 12.96 13.02
CA SER A 459 -3.09 14.14 12.22
C SER A 459 -1.59 14.19 11.91
N TRP A 460 -1.28 14.79 10.78
CA TRP A 460 0.07 15.12 10.36
C TRP A 460 0.50 16.44 11.00
N LEU A 461 1.55 16.37 11.81
CA LEU A 461 2.29 17.53 12.28
C LEU A 461 3.27 17.92 11.19
N VAL A 462 2.97 19.03 10.52
CA VAL A 462 3.77 19.65 9.46
C VAL A 462 4.34 20.96 10.00
N ASP A 463 5.58 21.28 9.63
CA ASP A 463 6.32 22.47 10.08
C ASP A 463 6.50 22.56 11.61
N ASP A 464 6.96 23.72 12.10
CA ASP A 464 7.08 24.04 13.53
C ASP A 464 5.69 24.41 14.10
N LYS A 465 4.80 23.42 14.19
CA LYS A 465 3.39 23.62 14.57
C LYS A 465 3.07 23.00 15.93
N GLU A 466 2.32 23.75 16.74
CA GLU A 466 1.66 23.27 17.96
C GLU A 466 0.27 22.70 17.60
N ILE A 467 -0.02 21.49 18.08
CA ILE A 467 -1.36 20.90 18.08
C ILE A 467 -1.81 20.73 19.53
N VAL A 468 -3.08 21.06 19.78
CA VAL A 468 -3.71 20.90 21.10
C VAL A 468 -4.79 19.82 20.99
N LEU A 469 -4.58 18.73 21.72
CA LEU A 469 -5.46 17.56 21.75
C LEU A 469 -6.34 17.60 22.98
N ARG A 470 -7.57 17.11 22.81
CA ARG A 470 -8.50 16.83 23.90
C ARG A 470 -8.50 15.35 24.21
N ASP A 471 -9.00 15.00 25.40
CA ASP A 471 -9.24 13.61 25.74
C ASP A 471 -10.22 12.96 24.75
N GLY A 472 -10.13 11.64 24.62
CA GLY A 472 -10.81 10.88 23.58
C GLY A 472 -12.31 10.69 23.79
N ARG A 473 -12.86 11.02 24.96
CA ARG A 473 -14.31 11.00 25.21
C ARG A 473 -14.99 11.97 24.26
N ALA A 474 -16.10 11.57 23.66
CA ALA A 474 -16.85 12.49 22.83
C ALA A 474 -17.65 13.47 23.69
N HIS A 475 -17.71 14.72 23.26
CA HIS A 475 -18.37 15.78 24.01
C HIS A 475 -19.18 16.67 23.08
N LEU A 476 -20.40 17.00 23.50
CA LEU A 476 -21.22 18.04 22.88
C LEU A 476 -20.82 19.43 23.39
N PRO A 477 -21.17 20.52 22.68
CA PRO A 477 -20.85 21.89 23.13
C PRO A 477 -21.34 22.18 24.55
N GLN A 478 -22.51 21.67 24.92
CA GLN A 478 -23.12 21.83 26.24
C GLN A 478 -22.38 21.08 27.37
N ASP A 479 -21.57 20.08 27.05
CA ASP A 479 -20.81 19.31 28.05
C ASP A 479 -19.56 20.04 28.53
N ASP A 480 -19.11 21.04 27.77
CA ASP A 480 -17.91 21.81 28.05
C ASP A 480 -18.15 22.75 29.24
N LYS A 481 -17.57 22.45 30.40
CA LYS A 481 -17.80 23.24 31.63
C LYS A 481 -16.79 24.36 31.83
N THR A 482 -15.52 24.15 31.46
CA THR A 482 -14.44 25.11 31.73
C THR A 482 -14.23 26.07 30.57
N SER A 483 -13.78 27.30 30.87
CA SER A 483 -13.46 28.30 29.84
C SER A 483 -12.34 27.82 28.90
N LEU A 484 -11.39 27.04 29.43
CA LEU A 484 -10.27 26.50 28.67
C LEU A 484 -10.73 25.58 27.52
N VAL A 485 -11.60 24.61 27.80
CA VAL A 485 -12.04 23.65 26.77
C VAL A 485 -13.01 24.28 25.76
N LYS A 486 -13.82 25.26 26.19
CA LYS A 486 -14.66 26.09 25.29
C LYS A 486 -13.80 26.92 24.34
N GLN A 487 -12.74 27.55 24.86
CA GLN A 487 -11.82 28.34 24.04
C GLN A 487 -11.05 27.45 23.04
N HIS A 488 -10.64 26.25 23.45
CA HIS A 488 -10.01 25.28 22.55
C HIS A 488 -10.94 24.91 21.39
N ARG A 489 -12.18 24.47 21.70
CA ARG A 489 -13.22 24.12 20.72
C ARG A 489 -13.45 25.25 19.71
N GLN A 490 -13.65 26.48 20.20
CA GLN A 490 -13.86 27.64 19.33
C GLN A 490 -12.64 27.96 18.45
N LYS A 491 -11.42 27.87 18.99
CA LYS A 491 -10.18 28.08 18.22
C LYS A 491 -10.00 27.01 17.15
N GLU A 492 -10.30 25.75 17.46
CA GLU A 492 -10.27 24.65 16.49
C GLU A 492 -11.23 24.93 15.33
N LEU A 493 -12.50 25.22 15.61
CA LEU A 493 -13.49 25.53 14.57
C LEU A 493 -13.11 26.75 13.74
N ASN A 494 -12.61 27.81 14.37
CA ASN A 494 -12.14 29.00 13.66
C ASN A 494 -10.95 28.69 12.73
N PHE A 495 -10.02 27.85 13.18
CA PHE A 495 -8.92 27.38 12.34
C PHE A 495 -9.45 26.55 11.17
N ARG A 496 -10.32 25.57 11.43
CA ARG A 496 -10.86 24.70 10.39
C ARG A 496 -11.68 25.44 9.34
N ARG A 497 -12.50 26.42 9.72
CA ARG A 497 -13.25 27.27 8.75
C ARG A 497 -12.34 28.08 7.84
N LYS A 498 -11.12 28.42 8.28
CA LYS A 498 -10.09 29.08 7.46
C LYS A 498 -9.37 28.11 6.54
N THR A 499 -9.13 26.88 7.02
CA THR A 499 -8.40 25.83 6.31
C THR A 499 -9.25 25.13 5.26
N PHE A 500 -10.49 24.77 5.59
CA PHE A 500 -11.42 24.06 4.72
C PHE A 500 -12.46 25.06 4.19
N ARG A 501 -12.21 25.63 3.02
CA ARG A 501 -13.09 26.63 2.39
C ARG A 501 -13.86 26.01 1.23
N TRP A 502 -15.04 26.54 0.99
CA TRP A 502 -15.87 26.19 -0.15
C TRP A 502 -15.37 26.88 -1.42
N LYS A 503 -15.42 26.17 -2.55
CA LYS A 503 -15.17 26.70 -3.88
C LYS A 503 -16.12 26.08 -4.89
N GLU A 504 -16.67 26.93 -5.75
CA GLU A 504 -17.39 26.50 -6.93
C GLU A 504 -16.37 26.09 -7.99
N TRP A 505 -16.35 24.81 -8.34
CA TRP A 505 -15.47 24.32 -9.41
C TRP A 505 -16.07 24.58 -10.80
N GLN A 506 -17.37 24.33 -10.95
CA GLN A 506 -18.16 24.61 -12.15
C GLN A 506 -19.54 25.12 -11.72
N PRO A 507 -20.15 26.07 -12.46
CA PRO A 507 -21.48 26.57 -12.14
C PRO A 507 -22.53 25.44 -12.04
N GLY A 508 -23.34 25.47 -10.99
CA GLY A 508 -24.43 24.50 -10.78
C GLY A 508 -24.00 23.10 -10.32
N PHE A 509 -22.73 22.91 -9.96
CA PHE A 509 -22.26 21.73 -9.22
C PHE A 509 -22.43 21.95 -7.70
N PRO A 510 -22.49 20.89 -6.88
CA PRO A 510 -22.27 21.02 -5.44
C PRO A 510 -20.94 21.72 -5.17
N MET A 511 -20.89 22.55 -4.12
CA MET A 511 -19.65 23.22 -3.73
C MET A 511 -18.58 22.20 -3.33
N SER A 512 -17.33 22.48 -3.71
CA SER A 512 -16.17 21.61 -3.49
C SER A 512 -15.11 22.27 -2.61
N ILE A 513 -14.02 21.58 -2.32
CA ILE A 513 -12.91 22.15 -1.55
C ILE A 513 -12.20 23.25 -2.36
N ASP A 514 -11.78 24.31 -1.68
CA ASP A 514 -10.94 25.37 -2.25
C ASP A 514 -9.48 24.92 -2.41
N ALA A 515 -9.25 24.03 -3.36
CA ALA A 515 -7.93 23.56 -3.78
C ALA A 515 -7.93 23.25 -5.28
N ASN A 516 -6.85 23.61 -5.98
CA ASN A 516 -6.73 23.39 -7.42
C ASN A 516 -6.03 22.06 -7.74
N ALA A 517 -5.09 21.64 -6.89
CA ALA A 517 -4.35 20.40 -7.04
C ALA A 517 -4.28 19.63 -5.72
N HIS A 518 -4.01 18.34 -5.79
CA HIS A 518 -3.91 17.47 -4.60
C HIS A 518 -2.91 17.97 -3.56
N LYS A 519 -1.77 18.51 -4.02
CA LYS A 519 -0.72 19.08 -3.16
C LYS A 519 -1.14 20.32 -2.37
N ASP A 520 -2.19 21.03 -2.81
CA ASP A 520 -2.67 22.25 -2.16
C ASP A 520 -3.57 21.92 -0.96
N LEU A 521 -4.00 20.66 -0.83
CA LEU A 521 -4.82 20.20 0.28
C LEU A 521 -4.03 20.18 1.59
N PRO A 522 -4.67 20.44 2.75
CA PRO A 522 -4.08 20.15 4.05
C PRO A 522 -3.61 18.70 4.14
N ARG A 523 -2.41 18.47 4.71
CA ARG A 523 -1.77 17.15 4.77
C ARG A 523 -2.67 16.06 5.38
N ASP A 524 -3.49 16.42 6.37
CA ASP A 524 -4.47 15.52 7.03
C ASP A 524 -5.47 14.85 6.09
N ILE A 525 -5.80 15.48 4.96
CA ILE A 525 -6.79 14.97 4.02
C ILE A 525 -6.16 14.51 2.69
N GLN A 526 -4.84 14.59 2.57
CA GLN A 526 -4.11 14.04 1.41
C GLN A 526 -4.03 12.50 1.48
N PHE A 527 -3.60 11.88 0.38
CA PHE A 527 -3.26 10.47 0.39
C PHE A 527 -1.94 10.24 1.15
N ASP A 528 -1.83 9.08 1.81
CA ASP A 528 -0.60 8.64 2.48
C ASP A 528 0.58 8.56 1.49
N SER A 529 0.31 8.28 0.21
CA SER A 529 1.27 8.35 -0.90
C SER A 529 0.64 8.97 -2.13
N GLU A 530 1.18 10.13 -2.56
CA GLU A 530 0.71 10.86 -3.74
C GLU A 530 0.75 10.00 -5.02
N LYS A 531 1.76 9.13 -5.16
CA LYS A 531 1.91 8.21 -6.30
C LYS A 531 1.12 6.90 -6.18
N GLY A 532 0.57 6.62 -5.00
CA GLY A 532 -0.22 5.40 -4.74
C GLY A 532 -1.61 5.47 -5.39
N VAL A 533 -2.20 6.67 -5.43
CA VAL A 533 -3.53 6.93 -5.98
C VAL A 533 -3.39 8.09 -6.97
N ASP A 534 -2.90 7.81 -8.17
CA ASP A 534 -2.71 8.78 -9.24
C ASP A 534 -3.38 8.25 -10.50
N PHE A 535 -4.32 9.02 -11.08
CA PHE A 535 -5.14 8.52 -12.19
C PHE A 535 -4.28 8.22 -13.40
N VAL A 536 -3.39 9.13 -13.79
CA VAL A 536 -2.49 8.93 -14.94
C VAL A 536 -1.63 7.68 -14.75
N LEU A 537 -0.95 7.56 -13.61
CA LEU A 537 -0.07 6.43 -13.35
C LEU A 537 -0.83 5.10 -13.25
N ASN A 538 -2.00 5.10 -12.59
CA ASN A 538 -2.82 3.90 -12.44
C ASN A 538 -3.42 3.47 -13.77
N TYR A 539 -3.85 4.40 -14.62
CA TYR A 539 -4.38 4.10 -15.96
C TYR A 539 -3.29 3.54 -16.87
N VAL A 540 -2.11 4.15 -16.90
CA VAL A 540 -0.95 3.64 -17.68
C VAL A 540 -0.50 2.26 -17.18
N LYS A 541 -0.43 2.06 -15.86
CA LYS A 541 -0.12 0.76 -15.27
C LYS A 541 -1.20 -0.29 -15.60
N ALA A 542 -2.48 0.09 -15.61
CA ALA A 542 -3.56 -0.80 -15.99
C ALA A 542 -3.42 -1.22 -17.45
N ILE A 543 -3.23 -0.26 -18.37
CA ILE A 543 -2.98 -0.52 -19.79
C ILE A 543 -1.80 -1.49 -20.01
N ASP A 544 -0.68 -1.29 -19.29
CA ASP A 544 0.48 -2.17 -19.35
C ASP A 544 0.19 -3.57 -18.76
N ASN A 545 -0.49 -3.63 -17.60
CA ASN A 545 -0.86 -4.90 -16.96
C ASN A 545 -1.87 -5.72 -17.78
N LEU A 546 -2.77 -5.05 -18.49
CA LEU A 546 -3.75 -5.65 -19.39
C LEU A 546 -3.15 -5.99 -20.77
N CYS A 547 -1.87 -5.67 -21.02
CA CYS A 547 -1.17 -5.89 -22.29
C CYS A 547 -1.84 -5.21 -23.49
N VAL A 548 -2.47 -4.04 -23.28
CA VAL A 548 -3.16 -3.25 -24.34
C VAL A 548 -2.43 -1.96 -24.69
N ASN A 549 -1.18 -1.83 -24.25
CA ASN A 549 -0.32 -0.66 -24.49
C ASN A 549 -0.08 -0.33 -25.98
N HIS A 550 -0.15 -1.33 -26.86
CA HIS A 550 -0.05 -1.10 -28.31
C HIS A 550 -1.21 -0.28 -28.87
N PHE A 551 -2.39 -0.35 -28.24
CA PHE A 551 -3.61 0.34 -28.70
C PHE A 551 -3.78 1.75 -28.11
N MET A 552 -2.93 2.16 -27.16
CA MET A 552 -3.10 3.40 -26.38
C MET A 552 -3.16 4.69 -27.22
N HIS A 553 -2.68 4.65 -28.46
CA HIS A 553 -2.68 5.79 -29.37
C HIS A 553 -3.43 5.53 -30.69
N MET A 554 -4.12 4.39 -30.81
CA MET A 554 -4.79 3.98 -32.05
C MET A 554 -6.25 4.46 -32.10
N PHE A 555 -6.50 5.75 -31.86
CA PHE A 555 -7.85 6.32 -31.82
C PHE A 555 -8.60 6.30 -33.16
N GLN A 556 -7.87 6.18 -34.28
CA GLN A 556 -8.42 6.16 -35.64
C GLN A 556 -8.53 4.74 -36.24
N SER A 557 -8.34 3.70 -35.44
CA SER A 557 -8.37 2.31 -35.90
C SER A 557 -9.56 1.58 -35.30
N SER A 558 -10.45 1.06 -36.16
CA SER A 558 -11.56 0.20 -35.74
C SER A 558 -11.13 -1.26 -35.63
N TRP A 559 -11.79 -2.02 -34.77
CA TRP A 559 -11.72 -3.49 -34.78
C TRP A 559 -12.28 -4.03 -36.10
N THR A 560 -11.65 -5.04 -36.70
CA THR A 560 -12.13 -5.59 -37.98
C THR A 560 -13.36 -6.48 -37.81
N GLY A 561 -13.57 -7.00 -36.60
CA GLY A 561 -14.76 -7.72 -36.16
C GLY A 561 -14.78 -7.88 -34.64
N LEU A 562 -15.88 -8.42 -34.09
CA LEU A 562 -16.02 -8.66 -32.64
C LEU A 562 -14.96 -9.63 -32.11
N ASP A 563 -14.55 -10.62 -32.92
CA ASP A 563 -13.53 -11.61 -32.57
C ASP A 563 -12.15 -10.99 -32.27
N ASP A 564 -11.83 -9.84 -32.88
CA ASP A 564 -10.56 -9.15 -32.61
C ASP A 564 -10.52 -8.61 -31.17
N PHE A 565 -11.63 -8.05 -30.71
CA PHE A 565 -11.75 -7.57 -29.34
C PHE A 565 -11.78 -8.74 -28.35
N GLU A 566 -12.46 -9.84 -28.69
CA GLU A 566 -12.49 -11.06 -27.87
C GLU A 566 -11.08 -11.61 -27.61
N ARG A 567 -10.20 -11.65 -28.63
CA ARG A 567 -8.80 -12.11 -28.48
C ARG A 567 -8.01 -11.34 -27.42
N ILE A 568 -8.34 -10.06 -27.22
CA ILE A 568 -7.73 -9.21 -26.19
C ILE A 568 -8.43 -9.46 -24.85
N PHE A 569 -9.76 -9.48 -24.87
CA PHE A 569 -10.61 -9.62 -23.69
C PHE A 569 -10.36 -10.93 -22.92
N VAL A 570 -10.08 -12.04 -23.62
CA VAL A 570 -9.76 -13.35 -23.01
C VAL A 570 -8.57 -13.29 -22.03
N ARG A 571 -7.64 -12.34 -22.20
CA ARG A 571 -6.46 -12.19 -21.33
C ARG A 571 -6.76 -11.45 -20.02
N ILE A 572 -7.90 -10.77 -19.94
CA ILE A 572 -8.25 -9.83 -18.87
C ILE A 572 -9.57 -10.16 -18.16
N LYS A 573 -10.30 -11.18 -18.65
CA LYS A 573 -11.63 -11.54 -18.14
C LYS A 573 -11.58 -12.12 -16.71
N ASN A 574 -12.59 -11.76 -15.92
CA ASN A 574 -13.04 -12.45 -14.72
C ASN A 574 -14.37 -13.19 -14.99
N THR A 575 -14.86 -13.95 -14.00
CA THR A 575 -16.08 -14.77 -14.11
C THR A 575 -17.30 -14.01 -14.63
N ILE A 576 -17.58 -12.80 -14.12
CA ILE A 576 -18.75 -12.00 -14.53
C ILE A 576 -18.57 -11.49 -15.96
N SER A 577 -17.39 -10.95 -16.26
CA SER A 577 -17.08 -10.37 -17.57
C SER A 577 -17.08 -11.43 -18.68
N GLU A 578 -16.68 -12.67 -18.36
CA GLU A 578 -16.76 -13.82 -19.26
C GLU A 578 -18.21 -14.22 -19.54
N TYR A 579 -19.05 -14.25 -18.50
CA TYR A 579 -20.47 -14.53 -18.65
C TYR A 579 -21.16 -13.46 -19.52
N VAL A 580 -20.87 -12.17 -19.28
CA VAL A 580 -21.39 -11.07 -20.10
C VAL A 580 -20.98 -11.27 -21.56
N MET A 581 -19.71 -11.56 -21.84
CA MET A 581 -19.22 -11.79 -23.21
C MET A 581 -20.00 -12.91 -23.94
N GLN A 582 -20.44 -13.94 -23.22
CA GLN A 582 -21.23 -15.05 -23.80
C GLN A 582 -22.72 -14.71 -23.97
N HIS A 583 -23.27 -13.83 -23.14
CA HIS A 583 -24.71 -13.63 -23.02
C HIS A 583 -25.18 -12.20 -23.31
N TRP A 584 -24.31 -11.26 -23.71
CA TRP A 584 -24.65 -9.84 -23.87
C TRP A 584 -25.72 -9.57 -24.94
N LYS A 585 -25.87 -10.47 -25.93
CA LYS A 585 -26.92 -10.37 -26.95
C LYS A 585 -28.31 -10.74 -26.42
N GLU A 586 -28.40 -11.49 -25.31
CA GLU A 586 -29.66 -11.96 -24.75
C GLU A 586 -30.46 -10.83 -24.09
N ASP A 587 -31.74 -10.72 -24.42
CA ASP A 587 -32.67 -9.74 -23.85
C ASP A 587 -32.80 -9.86 -22.33
N PHE A 588 -32.73 -11.08 -21.81
CA PHE A 588 -32.70 -11.30 -20.36
C PHE A 588 -31.47 -10.69 -19.71
N MET A 589 -30.27 -10.86 -20.31
CA MET A 589 -29.04 -10.30 -19.74
C MET A 589 -29.03 -8.77 -19.84
N PHE A 590 -29.63 -8.21 -20.89
CA PHE A 590 -29.86 -6.78 -21.01
C PHE A 590 -30.77 -6.25 -19.89
N GLY A 591 -31.95 -6.85 -19.70
CA GLY A 591 -32.88 -6.44 -18.64
C GLY A 591 -32.35 -6.68 -17.22
N TYR A 592 -31.61 -7.77 -17.01
CA TYR A 592 -30.99 -8.12 -15.72
C TYR A 592 -30.02 -7.05 -15.21
N GLN A 593 -29.27 -6.39 -16.10
CA GLN A 593 -28.31 -5.35 -15.74
C GLN A 593 -28.97 -4.11 -15.12
N PHE A 594 -30.24 -3.81 -15.42
CA PHE A 594 -30.95 -2.71 -14.77
C PHE A 594 -31.33 -2.99 -13.30
N LEU A 595 -31.28 -4.25 -12.86
CA LEU A 595 -31.54 -4.64 -11.47
C LEU A 595 -30.26 -4.94 -10.70
N ASN A 596 -29.25 -5.50 -11.36
CA ASN A 596 -28.07 -6.10 -10.71
C ASN A 596 -26.74 -5.80 -11.42
N GLY A 597 -26.75 -4.92 -12.43
CA GLY A 597 -25.54 -4.47 -13.12
C GLY A 597 -24.79 -3.40 -12.34
N CYS A 598 -23.98 -2.60 -13.05
CA CYS A 598 -23.23 -1.49 -12.46
C CYS A 598 -24.08 -0.24 -12.18
N ASN A 599 -25.27 -0.12 -12.80
CA ASN A 599 -26.16 1.04 -12.66
C ASN A 599 -27.62 0.65 -12.34
N PRO A 600 -27.89 -0.05 -11.23
CA PRO A 600 -29.21 -0.58 -10.91
C PRO A 600 -30.14 0.48 -10.27
N VAL A 601 -30.16 1.70 -10.81
CA VAL A 601 -30.85 2.86 -10.21
C VAL A 601 -31.77 3.62 -11.17
N VAL A 602 -31.78 3.28 -12.47
CA VAL A 602 -32.54 4.04 -13.48
C VAL A 602 -33.92 3.45 -13.77
N ILE A 603 -34.07 2.12 -13.70
CA ILE A 603 -35.36 1.47 -13.96
C ILE A 603 -36.42 1.93 -12.95
N GLN A 604 -37.65 2.11 -13.42
CA GLN A 604 -38.82 2.44 -12.60
C GLN A 604 -40.06 1.71 -13.12
N LYS A 605 -41.04 1.48 -12.24
CA LYS A 605 -42.35 0.92 -12.60
C LYS A 605 -43.10 1.94 -13.44
N CYS A 606 -43.63 1.51 -14.58
CA CYS A 606 -44.39 2.37 -15.48
C CYS A 606 -45.86 2.32 -15.08
N THR A 607 -46.41 3.44 -14.61
CA THR A 607 -47.84 3.57 -14.27
C THR A 607 -48.66 4.19 -15.39
N LYS A 608 -48.01 4.90 -16.32
CA LYS A 608 -48.58 5.47 -17.54
C LYS A 608 -47.47 5.59 -18.59
N LEU A 609 -47.77 5.20 -19.83
CA LEU A 609 -46.82 5.39 -20.94
C LEU A 609 -46.61 6.88 -21.22
N PRO A 610 -45.35 7.34 -21.41
CA PRO A 610 -45.07 8.72 -21.81
C PRO A 610 -45.66 9.02 -23.20
N GLU A 611 -46.29 10.18 -23.38
CA GLU A 611 -46.85 10.59 -24.69
C GLU A 611 -45.77 10.72 -25.77
N LYS A 612 -44.54 11.06 -25.36
CA LYS A 612 -43.34 11.09 -26.21
C LYS A 612 -42.82 9.71 -26.63
N PHE A 613 -43.41 8.62 -26.14
CA PHE A 613 -43.05 7.24 -26.45
C PHE A 613 -44.29 6.44 -26.90
N PRO A 614 -44.76 6.66 -28.15
CA PRO A 614 -46.04 6.15 -28.64
C PRO A 614 -45.99 4.66 -29.02
N VAL A 615 -45.66 3.79 -28.05
CA VAL A 615 -45.71 2.34 -28.21
C VAL A 615 -47.16 1.88 -28.19
N THR A 616 -47.58 1.14 -29.22
CA THR A 616 -48.95 0.59 -29.28
C THR A 616 -48.99 -0.87 -28.82
N HIS A 617 -50.19 -1.37 -28.50
CA HIS A 617 -50.38 -2.78 -28.18
C HIS A 617 -49.92 -3.71 -29.32
N GLU A 618 -50.25 -3.37 -30.57
CA GLU A 618 -49.91 -4.19 -31.75
C GLU A 618 -48.39 -4.41 -31.85
N MET A 619 -47.60 -3.36 -31.59
CA MET A 619 -46.14 -3.40 -31.65
C MET A 619 -45.53 -4.41 -30.68
N VAL A 620 -46.09 -4.53 -29.47
CA VAL A 620 -45.49 -5.35 -28.41
C VAL A 620 -46.29 -6.61 -28.08
N SER A 621 -47.43 -6.83 -28.74
CA SER A 621 -48.36 -7.95 -28.50
C SER A 621 -47.66 -9.31 -28.43
N VAL A 622 -46.71 -9.57 -29.32
CA VAL A 622 -45.89 -10.79 -29.38
C VAL A 622 -44.94 -11.00 -28.20
N SER A 623 -44.65 -9.93 -27.45
CA SER A 623 -43.78 -9.97 -26.27
C SER A 623 -44.56 -10.15 -24.96
N LEU A 624 -45.88 -9.95 -24.98
CA LEU A 624 -46.75 -10.09 -23.81
C LEU A 624 -47.17 -11.56 -23.66
N GLU A 625 -47.20 -12.06 -22.42
CA GLU A 625 -47.36 -13.50 -22.14
C GLU A 625 -48.65 -13.85 -21.38
N ARG A 626 -49.54 -12.87 -21.12
CA ARG A 626 -50.72 -13.03 -20.24
C ARG A 626 -52.07 -12.79 -20.90
N ASP A 627 -52.12 -12.70 -22.23
CA ASP A 627 -53.34 -12.35 -22.97
C ASP A 627 -53.98 -11.03 -22.50
N LEU A 628 -53.15 -10.08 -22.10
CA LEU A 628 -53.53 -8.73 -21.68
C LEU A 628 -53.09 -7.72 -22.75
N THR A 629 -53.86 -6.64 -22.90
CA THR A 629 -53.44 -5.46 -23.66
C THR A 629 -52.24 -4.77 -22.99
N LEU A 630 -51.53 -3.91 -23.72
CA LEU A 630 -50.40 -3.17 -23.15
C LEU A 630 -50.84 -2.30 -21.97
N GLU A 631 -52.00 -1.65 -22.10
CA GLU A 631 -52.62 -0.82 -21.06
C GLU A 631 -52.96 -1.64 -19.82
N GLN A 632 -53.50 -2.85 -20.00
CA GLN A 632 -53.79 -3.77 -18.90
C GLN A 632 -52.50 -4.29 -18.23
N GLU A 633 -51.42 -4.50 -18.98
CA GLU A 633 -50.11 -4.88 -18.39
C GLU A 633 -49.47 -3.71 -17.61
N VAL A 634 -49.68 -2.47 -18.03
CA VAL A 634 -49.31 -1.26 -17.28
C VAL A 634 -50.11 -1.19 -15.97
N GLU A 635 -51.44 -1.34 -16.03
CA GLU A 635 -52.32 -1.34 -14.85
C GLU A 635 -52.00 -2.48 -13.87
N ALA A 636 -51.69 -3.67 -14.40
CA ALA A 636 -51.24 -4.82 -13.62
C ALA A 636 -49.82 -4.66 -13.03
N GLY A 637 -49.10 -3.59 -13.38
CA GLY A 637 -47.78 -3.29 -12.87
C GLY A 637 -46.68 -4.20 -13.41
N ASN A 638 -46.84 -4.73 -14.61
CA ASN A 638 -45.87 -5.60 -15.28
C ASN A 638 -44.93 -4.84 -16.23
N ILE A 639 -45.18 -3.56 -16.47
CA ILE A 639 -44.39 -2.72 -17.37
C ILE A 639 -43.47 -1.79 -16.57
N TYR A 640 -42.24 -1.65 -17.06
CA TYR A 640 -41.19 -0.84 -16.48
C TYR A 640 -40.59 0.07 -17.56
N LEU A 641 -40.05 1.20 -17.14
CA LEU A 641 -39.47 2.20 -18.03
C LEU A 641 -38.06 2.55 -17.56
N VAL A 642 -37.17 2.74 -18.53
CA VAL A 642 -35.89 3.41 -18.35
C VAL A 642 -35.88 4.60 -19.31
N ASP A 643 -35.75 5.81 -18.79
CA ASP A 643 -35.79 7.06 -19.57
C ASP A 643 -34.51 7.88 -19.33
N TYR A 644 -33.75 8.11 -20.39
CA TYR A 644 -32.51 8.90 -20.37
C TYR A 644 -32.71 10.34 -20.87
N GLU A 645 -33.90 10.92 -20.69
CA GLU A 645 -34.22 12.32 -21.02
C GLU A 645 -33.16 13.33 -20.55
N VAL A 646 -32.51 13.08 -19.40
CA VAL A 646 -31.46 13.96 -18.87
C VAL A 646 -30.27 14.15 -19.84
N ILE A 647 -30.04 13.20 -20.76
CA ILE A 647 -28.98 13.24 -21.78
C ILE A 647 -29.42 14.03 -23.03
N ASP A 648 -30.71 14.29 -23.19
CA ASP A 648 -31.22 15.00 -24.36
C ASP A 648 -30.61 16.40 -24.47
N GLY A 649 -30.21 16.79 -25.68
CA GLY A 649 -29.52 18.05 -25.93
C GLY A 649 -28.13 18.22 -25.28
N ILE A 650 -27.55 17.18 -24.67
CA ILE A 650 -26.16 17.22 -24.18
C ILE A 650 -25.19 17.19 -25.36
N ARG A 651 -24.18 18.06 -25.32
CA ARG A 651 -23.17 18.12 -26.37
C ARG A 651 -22.26 16.89 -26.32
N ALA A 652 -22.19 16.17 -27.44
CA ALA A 652 -21.22 15.10 -27.63
C ALA A 652 -19.78 15.64 -27.76
N ASN A 653 -18.82 14.79 -27.42
CA ASN A 653 -17.40 15.11 -27.41
C ASN A 653 -16.89 15.47 -28.81
N ARG A 654 -16.18 16.60 -28.91
CA ARG A 654 -15.58 17.12 -30.14
C ARG A 654 -14.10 17.49 -29.94
N THR A 655 -13.43 16.95 -28.93
CA THR A 655 -12.01 17.22 -28.67
C THR A 655 -11.09 16.58 -29.71
N ASP A 656 -11.50 15.46 -30.31
CA ASP A 656 -10.83 14.85 -31.46
C ASP A 656 -11.54 15.27 -32.76
N PRO A 657 -10.94 16.15 -33.59
CA PRO A 657 -11.55 16.57 -34.85
C PRO A 657 -11.61 15.47 -35.90
N CYS A 658 -10.83 14.40 -35.75
CA CYS A 658 -10.79 13.26 -36.68
C CYS A 658 -11.87 12.22 -36.38
N THR A 659 -12.52 12.28 -35.21
CA THR A 659 -13.56 11.32 -34.82
C THR A 659 -14.79 12.02 -34.28
N MET A 660 -15.87 12.01 -35.06
CA MET A 660 -17.17 12.47 -34.58
C MET A 660 -17.76 11.45 -33.60
N GLN A 661 -18.05 11.90 -32.38
CA GLN A 661 -18.73 11.11 -31.36
C GLN A 661 -20.20 11.56 -31.23
N TYR A 662 -21.04 10.66 -30.73
CA TYR A 662 -22.49 10.82 -30.70
C TYR A 662 -23.06 10.40 -29.35
N LEU A 663 -24.21 10.95 -29.00
CA LEU A 663 -25.01 10.60 -27.82
C LEU A 663 -26.44 10.33 -28.27
N ALA A 664 -27.11 9.45 -27.53
CA ALA A 664 -28.54 9.21 -27.66
C ALA A 664 -29.20 9.45 -26.29
N ALA A 665 -30.49 9.78 -26.29
CA ALA A 665 -31.31 9.93 -25.09
C ALA A 665 -32.48 8.94 -25.14
N PRO A 666 -32.22 7.63 -25.03
CA PRO A 666 -33.23 6.62 -25.32
C PRO A 666 -34.27 6.49 -24.22
N MET A 667 -35.44 5.98 -24.62
CA MET A 667 -36.45 5.39 -23.75
C MET A 667 -36.53 3.88 -24.05
N CYS A 668 -36.52 3.06 -22.99
CA CYS A 668 -36.59 1.61 -23.10
C CYS A 668 -37.77 1.10 -22.25
N LEU A 669 -38.74 0.47 -22.91
CA LEU A 669 -39.87 -0.18 -22.27
C LEU A 669 -39.51 -1.63 -21.97
N LEU A 670 -39.73 -2.07 -20.74
CA LEU A 670 -39.44 -3.42 -20.29
C LEU A 670 -40.68 -4.10 -19.71
N TYR A 671 -40.75 -5.40 -19.88
CA TYR A 671 -41.85 -6.24 -19.44
C TYR A 671 -41.37 -7.29 -18.44
N ARG A 672 -42.13 -7.47 -17.36
CA ARG A 672 -41.98 -8.56 -16.41
C ARG A 672 -42.78 -9.76 -16.88
N ASN A 673 -42.07 -10.74 -17.37
CA ASN A 673 -42.64 -11.97 -17.91
C ASN A 673 -43.19 -12.90 -16.81
N VAL A 674 -43.84 -14.02 -17.16
CA VAL A 674 -44.46 -14.95 -16.18
C VAL A 674 -43.43 -15.61 -15.27
N LYS A 675 -42.17 -15.68 -15.70
CA LYS A 675 -41.02 -16.15 -14.91
C LYS A 675 -40.40 -15.05 -14.03
N LYS A 676 -41.04 -13.87 -13.94
CA LYS A 676 -40.59 -12.69 -13.21
C LYS A 676 -39.21 -12.17 -13.67
N LYS A 677 -38.90 -12.35 -14.95
CA LYS A 677 -37.72 -11.78 -15.60
C LYS A 677 -38.09 -10.49 -16.31
N ILE A 678 -37.19 -9.52 -16.29
CA ILE A 678 -37.35 -8.24 -16.99
C ILE A 678 -36.74 -8.37 -18.37
N LEU A 679 -37.53 -8.10 -19.41
CA LEU A 679 -37.15 -8.19 -20.82
C LEU A 679 -37.46 -6.86 -21.53
N PRO A 680 -36.56 -6.32 -22.35
CA PRO A 680 -36.88 -5.18 -23.22
C PRO A 680 -37.92 -5.56 -24.29
N ILE A 681 -38.90 -4.69 -24.52
CA ILE A 681 -39.98 -4.91 -25.52
C ILE A 681 -40.11 -3.79 -26.53
N ALA A 682 -39.59 -2.59 -26.24
CA ALA A 682 -39.54 -1.48 -27.19
C ALA A 682 -38.43 -0.49 -26.81
N ILE A 683 -37.74 0.09 -27.80
CA ILE A 683 -36.68 1.10 -27.62
C ILE A 683 -36.87 2.24 -28.61
N GLN A 684 -36.95 3.48 -28.14
CA GLN A 684 -36.86 4.69 -28.96
C GLN A 684 -35.56 5.43 -28.61
N LEU A 685 -34.73 5.78 -29.61
CA LEU A 685 -33.38 6.30 -29.34
C LEU A 685 -33.31 7.81 -29.05
N GLY A 686 -34.37 8.55 -29.36
CA GLY A 686 -34.52 9.98 -29.08
C GLY A 686 -35.80 10.29 -28.30
N GLN A 687 -35.85 11.48 -27.74
CA GLN A 687 -36.97 11.93 -26.91
C GLN A 687 -38.17 12.42 -27.73
N THR A 688 -37.96 12.86 -28.97
CA THR A 688 -39.03 13.33 -29.86
C THR A 688 -39.37 12.25 -30.89
N PRO A 689 -40.62 11.72 -30.91
CA PRO A 689 -41.03 10.73 -31.89
C PRO A 689 -41.10 11.34 -33.29
N GLY A 690 -40.77 10.55 -34.31
CA GLY A 690 -40.76 10.98 -35.72
C GLY A 690 -40.16 9.92 -36.63
N GLU A 691 -40.15 10.17 -37.94
CA GLU A 691 -39.59 9.23 -38.94
C GLU A 691 -38.11 8.91 -38.69
N ASP A 692 -37.34 9.89 -38.22
CA ASP A 692 -35.91 9.74 -37.89
C ASP A 692 -35.65 9.11 -36.50
N THR A 693 -36.71 8.88 -35.70
CA THR A 693 -36.62 8.33 -34.35
C THR A 693 -37.54 7.11 -34.21
N PRO A 694 -37.29 6.01 -34.95
CA PRO A 694 -38.15 4.84 -34.92
C PRO A 694 -38.15 4.16 -33.55
N ILE A 695 -39.24 3.44 -33.27
CA ILE A 695 -39.34 2.54 -32.11
C ILE A 695 -38.91 1.15 -32.58
N PHE A 696 -37.75 0.71 -32.10
CA PHE A 696 -37.20 -0.61 -32.36
C PHE A 696 -37.87 -1.66 -31.46
N LEU A 697 -38.08 -2.84 -32.01
CA LEU A 697 -38.75 -3.98 -31.38
C LEU A 697 -37.88 -5.24 -31.43
N PRO A 698 -38.07 -6.20 -30.50
CA PRO A 698 -37.39 -7.51 -30.57
C PRO A 698 -37.69 -8.31 -31.84
N THR A 699 -38.76 -7.96 -32.56
CA THR A 699 -39.16 -8.57 -33.84
C THR A 699 -38.49 -7.98 -35.07
N ASP A 700 -37.75 -6.88 -34.92
CA ASP A 700 -37.00 -6.27 -36.02
C ASP A 700 -35.81 -7.15 -36.43
N GLY A 701 -35.05 -6.71 -37.43
CA GLY A 701 -33.82 -7.40 -37.83
C GLY A 701 -32.86 -7.56 -36.64
N GLU A 702 -32.15 -8.70 -36.57
CA GLU A 702 -31.27 -9.02 -35.43
C GLU A 702 -30.30 -7.88 -35.09
N ASN A 703 -29.72 -7.26 -36.11
CA ASN A 703 -28.77 -6.16 -35.95
C ASN A 703 -29.44 -4.84 -35.56
N ASP A 704 -30.68 -4.58 -35.99
CA ASP A 704 -31.41 -3.36 -35.65
C ASP A 704 -31.75 -3.36 -34.16
N TRP A 705 -32.32 -4.47 -33.69
CA TRP A 705 -32.62 -4.66 -32.26
C TRP A 705 -31.36 -4.66 -31.40
N LEU A 706 -30.30 -5.33 -31.85
CA LEU A 706 -29.03 -5.36 -31.12
C LEU A 706 -28.40 -3.97 -31.04
N LEU A 707 -28.41 -3.20 -32.13
CA LEU A 707 -27.87 -1.84 -32.15
C LEU A 707 -28.67 -0.90 -31.25
N ALA A 708 -30.00 -1.00 -31.25
CA ALA A 708 -30.85 -0.23 -30.34
C ALA A 708 -30.49 -0.51 -28.87
N LYS A 709 -30.31 -1.78 -28.48
CA LYS A 709 -29.84 -2.16 -27.14
C LYS A 709 -28.44 -1.61 -26.84
N ILE A 710 -27.51 -1.64 -27.78
CA ILE A 710 -26.15 -1.07 -27.59
C ILE A 710 -26.23 0.43 -27.28
N TRP A 711 -27.08 1.19 -27.98
CA TRP A 711 -27.28 2.61 -27.70
C TRP A 711 -27.87 2.87 -26.32
N VAL A 712 -28.80 2.04 -25.86
CA VAL A 712 -29.29 2.11 -24.47
C VAL A 712 -28.18 1.83 -23.47
N ARG A 713 -27.33 0.81 -23.68
CA ARG A 713 -26.18 0.54 -22.79
C ARG A 713 -25.15 1.68 -22.82
N SER A 714 -24.95 2.33 -23.96
CA SER A 714 -24.10 3.51 -24.08
C SER A 714 -24.64 4.68 -23.25
N ALA A 715 -25.94 4.99 -23.37
CA ALA A 715 -26.61 6.00 -22.55
C ALA A 715 -26.56 5.67 -21.05
N ASP A 716 -26.79 4.41 -20.68
CA ASP A 716 -26.67 3.92 -19.30
C ASP A 716 -25.27 4.14 -18.74
N PHE A 717 -24.22 3.90 -19.54
CA PHE A 717 -22.85 4.15 -19.14
C PHE A 717 -22.57 5.65 -18.92
N GLN A 718 -23.07 6.54 -19.78
CA GLN A 718 -22.93 7.99 -19.59
C GLN A 718 -23.66 8.46 -18.33
N TYR A 719 -24.86 7.94 -18.07
CA TYR A 719 -25.62 8.23 -16.85
C TYR A 719 -24.88 7.70 -15.61
N HIS A 720 -24.41 6.45 -15.66
CA HIS A 720 -23.69 5.79 -14.57
C HIS A 720 -22.46 6.58 -14.16
N GLN A 721 -21.55 6.87 -15.10
CA GLN A 721 -20.27 7.52 -14.78
C GLN A 721 -20.46 8.94 -14.23
N ASN A 722 -21.35 9.73 -14.83
CA ASN A 722 -21.48 11.14 -14.51
C ASN A 722 -22.46 11.40 -13.35
N ILE A 723 -23.60 10.70 -13.33
CA ILE A 723 -24.69 10.97 -12.38
C ILE A 723 -24.58 10.00 -11.20
N THR A 724 -24.70 8.69 -11.45
CA THR A 724 -24.77 7.70 -10.38
C THR A 724 -23.46 7.62 -9.59
N HIS A 725 -22.32 7.64 -10.29
CA HIS A 725 -20.99 7.51 -9.70
C HIS A 725 -20.45 8.87 -9.28
N LEU A 726 -20.06 9.74 -10.22
CA LEU A 726 -19.41 11.01 -9.88
C LEU A 726 -20.31 11.94 -9.05
N LEU A 727 -21.50 12.31 -9.54
CA LEU A 727 -22.33 13.27 -8.82
C LEU A 727 -22.86 12.69 -7.49
N ARG A 728 -23.61 11.60 -7.55
CA ARG A 728 -24.41 11.09 -6.41
C ARG A 728 -23.61 10.38 -5.34
N THR A 729 -22.34 10.05 -5.58
CA THR A 729 -21.44 9.51 -4.54
C THR A 729 -20.27 10.45 -4.27
N HIS A 730 -19.37 10.65 -5.23
CA HIS A 730 -18.16 11.46 -5.01
C HIS A 730 -18.46 12.89 -4.58
N LEU A 731 -19.21 13.66 -5.38
CA LEU A 731 -19.41 15.09 -5.13
C LEU A 731 -20.30 15.34 -3.90
N ILE A 732 -21.37 14.55 -3.73
CA ILE A 732 -22.25 14.62 -2.56
C ILE A 732 -21.51 14.24 -1.26
N THR A 733 -20.68 13.19 -1.26
CA THR A 733 -19.89 12.83 -0.06
C THR A 733 -18.82 13.87 0.25
N GLU A 734 -18.17 14.47 -0.76
CA GLU A 734 -17.21 15.56 -0.54
C GLU A 734 -17.86 16.78 0.12
N MET A 735 -19.06 17.15 -0.31
CA MET A 735 -19.83 18.22 0.32
C MET A 735 -20.03 17.94 1.82
N PHE A 736 -20.51 16.75 2.19
CA PHE A 736 -20.64 16.38 3.60
C PHE A 736 -19.30 16.42 4.35
N ALA A 737 -18.22 15.97 3.72
CA ALA A 737 -16.88 15.97 4.31
C ALA A 737 -16.39 17.40 4.63
N ILE A 738 -16.58 18.35 3.71
CA ILE A 738 -16.16 19.74 3.89
C ILE A 738 -16.95 20.39 5.04
N ALA A 739 -18.27 20.24 5.06
CA ALA A 739 -19.11 20.76 6.14
C ALA A 739 -18.72 20.14 7.50
N MET A 740 -18.46 18.82 7.55
CA MET A 740 -18.03 18.12 8.76
C MET A 740 -16.71 18.70 9.27
N TYR A 741 -15.70 18.87 8.41
CA TYR A 741 -14.43 19.48 8.81
C TYR A 741 -14.61 20.92 9.29
N ARG A 742 -15.52 21.70 8.68
CA ARG A 742 -15.72 23.11 9.02
C ARG A 742 -16.47 23.35 10.33
N GLN A 743 -17.46 22.52 10.64
CA GLN A 743 -18.43 22.81 11.69
C GLN A 743 -18.34 21.89 12.90
N LEU A 744 -17.70 20.72 12.79
CA LEU A 744 -17.59 19.77 13.89
C LEU A 744 -16.13 19.66 14.38
N PRO A 745 -15.85 19.94 15.67
CA PRO A 745 -14.52 19.77 16.26
C PRO A 745 -14.18 18.29 16.42
N ALA A 746 -12.89 17.95 16.57
CA ALA A 746 -12.44 16.55 16.65
C ALA A 746 -13.05 15.75 17.81
N VAL A 747 -13.47 16.44 18.87
CA VAL A 747 -14.12 15.84 20.05
C VAL A 747 -15.60 15.51 19.81
N HIS A 748 -16.25 16.10 18.81
CA HIS A 748 -17.68 15.91 18.59
C HIS A 748 -18.01 14.46 18.20
N PRO A 749 -19.05 13.82 18.76
CA PRO A 749 -19.38 12.42 18.47
C PRO A 749 -19.69 12.18 16.98
N VAL A 750 -20.38 13.11 16.33
CA VAL A 750 -20.66 13.03 14.88
C VAL A 750 -19.38 13.15 14.04
N TYR A 751 -18.40 13.96 14.44
CA TYR A 751 -17.11 14.01 13.74
C TYR A 751 -16.40 12.65 13.83
N LYS A 752 -16.34 12.07 15.04
CA LYS A 752 -15.74 10.75 15.27
C LYS A 752 -16.44 9.64 14.48
N LEU A 753 -17.77 9.71 14.34
CA LEU A 753 -18.57 8.78 13.55
C LEU A 753 -18.27 8.90 12.05
N LEU A 754 -18.27 10.12 11.50
CA LEU A 754 -18.19 10.33 10.05
C LEU A 754 -16.78 10.29 9.48
N LEU A 755 -15.75 10.62 10.27
CA LEU A 755 -14.36 10.71 9.79
C LEU A 755 -13.87 9.45 9.03
N PRO A 756 -14.13 8.21 9.48
CA PRO A 756 -13.78 7.00 8.72
C PRO A 756 -14.49 6.90 7.37
N HIS A 757 -15.68 7.49 7.23
CA HIS A 757 -16.53 7.42 6.04
C HIS A 757 -16.24 8.51 5.00
N ILE A 758 -15.50 9.55 5.37
CA ILE A 758 -15.08 10.62 4.46
C ILE A 758 -13.58 10.60 4.14
N ARG A 759 -12.86 9.61 4.70
CA ARG A 759 -11.42 9.47 4.51
C ARG A 759 -11.07 9.37 3.02
N PHE A 760 -10.18 10.25 2.59
CA PHE A 760 -9.69 10.41 1.22
C PHE A 760 -10.69 10.91 0.17
N THR A 761 -11.97 11.12 0.49
CA THR A 761 -12.96 11.61 -0.48
C THR A 761 -12.55 12.95 -1.11
N ILE A 762 -12.11 13.92 -0.30
CA ILE A 762 -11.67 15.22 -0.80
C ILE A 762 -10.41 15.08 -1.68
N ALA A 763 -9.48 14.20 -1.31
CA ALA A 763 -8.27 13.96 -2.08
C ALA A 763 -8.53 13.31 -3.44
N ILE A 764 -9.36 12.26 -3.50
CA ILE A 764 -9.67 11.60 -4.77
C ILE A 764 -10.44 12.54 -5.72
N ASN A 765 -11.38 13.32 -5.19
CA ASN A 765 -12.14 14.28 -5.99
C ASN A 765 -11.28 15.43 -6.49
N THR A 766 -10.34 15.92 -5.66
CA THR A 766 -9.38 16.95 -6.09
C THR A 766 -8.50 16.42 -7.21
N LYS A 767 -8.00 15.17 -7.10
CA LYS A 767 -7.26 14.54 -8.21
C LYS A 767 -8.11 14.31 -9.45
N ALA A 768 -9.40 13.99 -9.30
CA ALA A 768 -10.30 13.84 -10.43
C ALA A 768 -10.46 15.18 -11.16
N ARG A 769 -10.68 16.28 -10.43
CA ARG A 769 -10.71 17.63 -10.99
C ARG A 769 -9.38 18.07 -11.60
N GLU A 770 -8.25 17.56 -11.11
CA GLU A 770 -6.92 17.90 -11.60
C GLU A 770 -6.51 17.12 -12.87
N GLN A 771 -6.94 15.86 -13.00
CA GLN A 771 -6.39 14.93 -14.01
C GLN A 771 -7.43 14.18 -14.85
N LEU A 772 -8.65 13.98 -14.32
CA LEU A 772 -9.66 13.12 -14.94
C LEU A 772 -10.70 13.93 -15.70
N ILE A 773 -11.43 14.81 -15.00
CA ILE A 773 -12.61 15.54 -15.50
C ILE A 773 -12.33 17.02 -15.80
N ASN A 774 -11.09 17.47 -15.70
CA ASN A 774 -10.71 18.78 -16.25
C ASN A 774 -10.78 18.79 -17.77
N GLU A 775 -10.80 20.00 -18.33
CA GLU A 775 -10.59 20.21 -19.76
C GLU A 775 -9.31 19.51 -20.23
N CYS A 776 -9.41 18.71 -21.29
CA CYS A 776 -8.32 17.88 -21.83
C CYS A 776 -7.83 16.77 -20.87
N GLY A 777 -8.62 16.44 -19.85
CA GLY A 777 -8.35 15.36 -18.90
C GLY A 777 -8.45 13.96 -19.52
N ILE A 778 -8.20 12.92 -18.71
CA ILE A 778 -8.29 11.52 -19.17
C ILE A 778 -9.70 11.18 -19.65
N PHE A 779 -10.74 11.76 -19.04
CA PHE A 779 -12.14 11.49 -19.38
C PHE A 779 -12.46 11.84 -20.84
N ASP A 780 -11.85 12.90 -21.38
CA ASP A 780 -12.09 13.37 -22.75
C ASP A 780 -11.55 12.41 -23.83
N LYS A 781 -10.69 11.46 -23.47
CA LYS A 781 -10.03 10.55 -24.43
C LYS A 781 -10.91 9.41 -24.92
N ALA A 782 -11.92 9.01 -24.15
CA ALA A 782 -12.70 7.81 -24.43
C ALA A 782 -14.22 7.97 -24.20
N ASN A 783 -14.67 9.07 -23.59
CA ASN A 783 -16.07 9.26 -23.26
C ASN A 783 -16.75 10.22 -24.23
N ALA A 784 -17.93 9.82 -24.72
CA ALA A 784 -18.76 10.63 -25.62
C ALA A 784 -19.35 11.89 -24.96
N THR A 785 -19.36 11.96 -23.63
CA THR A 785 -19.68 13.18 -22.86
C THR A 785 -18.44 14.03 -22.52
N GLY A 786 -17.25 13.67 -23.00
CA GLY A 786 -16.04 14.49 -22.87
C GLY A 786 -16.18 15.87 -23.54
N GLY A 787 -15.25 16.79 -23.27
CA GLY A 787 -15.23 18.13 -23.86
C GLY A 787 -16.35 19.04 -23.35
N GLY A 788 -16.85 18.80 -22.14
CA GLY A 788 -17.86 19.63 -21.46
C GLY A 788 -19.28 19.06 -21.41
N GLY A 789 -19.59 17.98 -22.16
CA GLY A 789 -20.91 17.34 -22.11
C GLY A 789 -21.26 16.78 -20.73
N HIS A 790 -20.29 16.21 -20.02
CA HIS A 790 -20.43 15.71 -18.66
C HIS A 790 -20.76 16.82 -17.65
N VAL A 791 -20.20 18.02 -17.84
CA VAL A 791 -20.53 19.21 -17.03
C VAL A 791 -22.00 19.59 -17.23
N GLN A 792 -22.46 19.67 -18.47
CA GLN A 792 -23.87 19.95 -18.80
C GLN A 792 -24.81 18.89 -18.22
N LEU A 793 -24.41 17.61 -18.30
CA LEU A 793 -25.19 16.48 -17.80
C LEU A 793 -25.34 16.55 -16.27
N ILE A 794 -24.26 16.84 -15.55
CA ILE A 794 -24.30 17.02 -14.09
C ILE A 794 -25.15 18.23 -13.71
N GLN A 795 -25.02 19.36 -14.41
CA GLN A 795 -25.86 20.55 -14.20
C GLN A 795 -27.35 20.25 -14.37
N LYS A 796 -27.73 19.45 -15.38
CA LYS A 796 -29.12 19.00 -15.55
C LYS A 796 -29.55 18.08 -14.41
N ALA A 797 -28.73 17.08 -14.07
CA ALA A 797 -29.05 16.11 -13.02
C ALA A 797 -29.18 16.74 -11.63
N MET A 798 -28.41 17.79 -11.33
CA MET A 798 -28.48 18.52 -10.06
C MET A 798 -29.86 19.11 -9.77
N LYS A 799 -30.67 19.37 -10.80
CA LYS A 799 -32.05 19.86 -10.65
C LYS A 799 -33.00 18.82 -10.05
N SER A 800 -32.65 17.54 -10.10
CA SER A 800 -33.47 16.44 -9.55
C SER A 800 -32.84 15.78 -8.32
N VAL A 801 -31.69 16.26 -7.84
CA VAL A 801 -31.07 15.74 -6.62
C VAL A 801 -31.78 16.33 -5.42
N THR A 802 -32.54 15.49 -4.71
CA THR A 802 -33.12 15.83 -3.41
C THR A 802 -32.50 15.02 -2.28
N PHE A 803 -32.59 15.50 -1.04
CA PHE A 803 -32.15 14.73 0.13
C PHE A 803 -32.86 13.37 0.20
N ARG A 804 -34.19 13.33 -0.05
CA ARG A 804 -34.97 12.09 -0.08
C ARG A 804 -34.53 11.13 -1.17
N SER A 805 -34.03 11.63 -2.30
CA SER A 805 -33.46 10.78 -3.35
C SER A 805 -32.18 10.05 -2.91
N LEU A 806 -31.51 10.50 -1.85
CA LEU A 806 -30.34 9.86 -1.25
C LEU A 806 -30.72 8.86 -0.13
N CYS A 807 -31.94 8.93 0.39
CA CYS A 807 -32.48 7.94 1.31
C CYS A 807 -32.79 6.65 0.55
N PHE A 808 -32.06 5.57 0.81
CA PHE A 808 -32.15 4.35 0.01
C PHE A 808 -33.57 3.75 -0.04
N PRO A 809 -34.30 3.59 1.08
CA PRO A 809 -35.69 3.13 1.06
C PRO A 809 -36.62 4.02 0.22
N ASP A 810 -36.50 5.34 0.39
CA ASP A 810 -37.33 6.33 -0.31
C ASP A 810 -37.05 6.30 -1.81
N MET A 811 -35.78 6.19 -2.21
CA MET A 811 -35.35 6.07 -3.61
C MET A 811 -35.88 4.79 -4.29
N ILE A 812 -35.92 3.65 -3.60
CA ILE A 812 -36.49 2.41 -4.13
C ILE A 812 -38.00 2.53 -4.28
N LYS A 813 -38.67 3.06 -3.24
CA LYS A 813 -40.12 3.23 -3.20
C LYS A 813 -40.61 4.23 -4.24
N ALA A 814 -39.89 5.34 -4.43
CA ALA A 814 -40.21 6.36 -5.43
C ALA A 814 -40.23 5.81 -6.87
N ARG A 815 -39.47 4.74 -7.12
CA ARG A 815 -39.45 4.03 -8.42
C ARG A 815 -40.47 2.89 -8.50
N GLY A 816 -41.23 2.62 -7.42
CA GLY A 816 -42.22 1.54 -7.34
C GLY A 816 -41.60 0.14 -7.31
N LEU A 817 -40.41 -0.02 -6.73
CA LEU A 817 -39.62 -1.26 -6.79
C LEU A 817 -39.40 -1.94 -5.42
N ASP A 818 -40.08 -1.47 -4.37
CA ASP A 818 -39.93 -1.92 -2.99
C ASP A 818 -40.52 -3.32 -2.74
N CYS A 819 -41.49 -3.78 -3.54
CA CYS A 819 -42.10 -5.10 -3.38
C CYS A 819 -41.17 -6.24 -3.82
N LYS A 820 -40.77 -7.09 -2.87
CA LYS A 820 -39.86 -8.22 -3.12
C LYS A 820 -40.50 -9.34 -3.91
N GLU A 821 -41.78 -9.59 -3.69
CA GLU A 821 -42.57 -10.61 -4.35
C GLU A 821 -42.74 -10.29 -5.85
N GLU A 822 -42.78 -9.00 -6.19
CA GLU A 822 -42.89 -8.54 -7.58
C GLU A 822 -41.58 -8.75 -8.35
N LEU A 823 -40.44 -8.40 -7.75
CA LEU A 823 -39.11 -8.48 -8.35
C LEU A 823 -38.15 -9.29 -7.45
N PRO A 824 -38.25 -10.63 -7.42
CA PRO A 824 -37.47 -11.46 -6.50
C PRO A 824 -35.98 -11.56 -6.86
N THR A 825 -35.58 -11.02 -8.03
CA THR A 825 -34.21 -11.03 -8.52
C THR A 825 -33.54 -9.66 -8.44
N TYR A 826 -34.13 -8.68 -7.75
CA TYR A 826 -33.52 -7.36 -7.52
C TYR A 826 -32.58 -7.40 -6.30
N PHE A 827 -31.38 -7.93 -6.47
CA PHE A 827 -30.44 -8.17 -5.37
C PHE A 827 -29.84 -6.87 -4.80
N TYR A 828 -29.60 -5.85 -5.63
CA TYR A 828 -29.17 -4.52 -5.16
C TYR A 828 -30.12 -3.95 -4.10
N ARG A 829 -31.43 -4.07 -4.33
CA ARG A 829 -32.48 -3.62 -3.41
C ARG A 829 -32.43 -4.40 -2.11
N ASP A 830 -32.49 -5.73 -2.21
CA ASP A 830 -32.59 -6.61 -1.05
C ASP A 830 -31.37 -6.46 -0.12
N ASP A 831 -30.17 -6.42 -0.71
CA ASP A 831 -28.93 -6.27 0.04
C ASP A 831 -28.79 -4.83 0.57
N GLY A 832 -29.16 -3.84 -0.26
CA GLY A 832 -29.12 -2.43 0.12
C GLY A 832 -30.05 -2.11 1.29
N TYR A 833 -31.25 -2.69 1.37
CA TYR A 833 -32.11 -2.58 2.55
C TYR A 833 -31.44 -3.16 3.80
N SER A 834 -30.83 -4.34 3.67
CA SER A 834 -30.16 -5.01 4.78
C SER A 834 -29.00 -4.17 5.32
N VAL A 835 -28.17 -3.61 4.43
CA VAL A 835 -27.04 -2.74 4.79
C VAL A 835 -27.52 -1.39 5.32
N TRP A 836 -28.57 -0.82 4.73
CA TRP A 836 -29.19 0.43 5.19
C TRP A 836 -29.70 0.29 6.63
N GLU A 837 -30.46 -0.76 6.94
CA GLU A 837 -31.00 -0.98 8.28
C GLU A 837 -29.90 -1.26 9.32
N ALA A 838 -28.87 -2.03 8.96
CA ALA A 838 -27.70 -2.22 9.84
C ALA A 838 -26.99 -0.89 10.11
N THR A 839 -26.82 -0.06 9.08
CA THR A 839 -26.18 1.27 9.19
C THR A 839 -27.04 2.20 10.05
N LYS A 840 -28.35 2.27 9.79
CA LYS A 840 -29.31 3.07 10.55
C LYS A 840 -29.35 2.66 12.01
N SER A 841 -29.34 1.35 12.29
CA SER A 841 -29.28 0.83 13.66
C SER A 841 -27.99 1.25 14.36
N PHE A 842 -26.84 1.13 13.69
CA PHE A 842 -25.55 1.56 14.24
C PHE A 842 -25.53 3.06 14.54
N VAL A 843 -25.90 3.90 13.57
CA VAL A 843 -25.97 5.35 13.72
C VAL A 843 -26.93 5.73 14.84
N SER A 844 -28.12 5.12 14.90
CA SER A 844 -29.10 5.34 15.97
C SER A 844 -28.51 5.03 17.34
N ASN A 845 -27.82 3.90 17.50
CA ASN A 845 -27.18 3.56 18.77
C ASN A 845 -26.14 4.62 19.17
N VAL A 846 -25.35 5.14 18.22
CA VAL A 846 -24.37 6.21 18.49
C VAL A 846 -25.07 7.51 18.88
N VAL A 847 -26.09 7.93 18.14
CA VAL A 847 -26.87 9.15 18.44
C VAL A 847 -27.47 9.06 19.84
N HIS A 848 -28.08 7.93 20.20
CA HIS A 848 -28.72 7.74 21.52
C HIS A 848 -27.73 7.61 22.69
N ILE A 849 -26.45 7.28 22.43
CA ILE A 849 -25.41 7.31 23.47
C ILE A 849 -25.11 8.75 23.90
N TYR A 850 -25.08 9.69 22.95
CA TYR A 850 -24.61 11.06 23.21
C TYR A 850 -25.74 12.10 23.33
N TYR A 851 -26.87 11.91 22.65
CA TYR A 851 -28.04 12.78 22.75
C TYR A 851 -29.13 12.14 23.62
N THR A 852 -29.27 12.65 24.84
CA THR A 852 -30.24 12.16 25.84
C THR A 852 -31.69 12.48 25.46
N SER A 853 -31.92 13.58 24.74
CA SER A 853 -33.23 14.01 24.26
C SER A 853 -33.14 14.82 22.96
N ASP A 854 -34.28 15.10 22.35
CA ASP A 854 -34.36 15.93 21.14
C ASP A 854 -34.03 17.39 21.45
N GLU A 855 -34.30 17.87 22.66
CA GLU A 855 -33.90 19.21 23.13
C GLU A 855 -32.38 19.33 23.22
N ALA A 856 -31.67 18.27 23.66
CA ALA A 856 -30.21 18.27 23.69
C ALA A 856 -29.60 18.41 22.29
N LEU A 857 -30.28 17.87 21.26
CA LEU A 857 -29.90 18.00 19.86
C LEU A 857 -30.22 19.39 19.30
N GLN A 858 -31.36 19.96 19.67
CA GLN A 858 -31.73 21.32 19.27
C GLN A 858 -30.80 22.37 19.90
N ALA A 859 -30.29 22.10 21.10
CA ALA A 859 -29.34 22.97 21.81
C ALA A 859 -27.89 22.89 21.27
N ASP A 860 -27.57 21.87 20.46
CA ASP A 860 -26.25 21.69 19.88
C ASP A 860 -26.05 22.61 18.68
N GLU A 861 -25.42 23.76 18.90
CA GLU A 861 -25.18 24.75 17.84
C GLU A 861 -24.24 24.25 16.73
N GLU A 862 -23.38 23.28 17.00
CA GLU A 862 -22.41 22.76 16.04
C GLU A 862 -23.07 21.82 15.04
N ILE A 863 -23.97 20.93 15.50
CA ILE A 863 -24.73 20.09 14.57
C ILE A 863 -25.68 20.93 13.72
N GLN A 864 -26.35 21.93 14.30
CA GLN A 864 -27.21 22.82 13.52
C GLN A 864 -26.39 23.62 12.48
N ALA A 865 -25.19 24.08 12.86
CA ALA A 865 -24.27 24.74 11.92
C ALA A 865 -23.80 23.80 10.81
N PHE A 866 -23.50 22.53 11.11
CA PHE A 866 -23.15 21.51 10.12
C PHE A 866 -24.25 21.32 9.08
N ILE A 867 -25.49 21.11 9.53
CA ILE A 867 -26.66 20.92 8.66
C ILE A 867 -26.91 22.15 7.79
N LYS A 868 -26.82 23.34 8.39
CA LYS A 868 -26.94 24.61 7.66
C LYS A 868 -25.81 24.82 6.63
N ASP A 869 -24.57 24.47 6.94
CA ASP A 869 -23.42 24.64 6.04
C ASP A 869 -23.58 23.74 4.79
N VAL A 870 -24.12 22.52 4.96
CA VAL A 870 -24.47 21.63 3.84
C VAL A 870 -25.55 22.27 2.95
N CYS A 871 -26.66 22.72 3.53
CA CYS A 871 -27.77 23.28 2.75
C CYS A 871 -27.40 24.60 2.07
N SER A 872 -26.84 25.55 2.83
CA SER A 872 -26.60 26.92 2.36
C SER A 872 -25.39 27.07 1.46
N PHE A 873 -24.31 26.33 1.72
CA PHE A 873 -23.10 26.42 0.91
C PHE A 873 -22.99 25.21 0.01
N GLY A 874 -22.99 24.00 0.58
CA GLY A 874 -22.86 22.75 -0.18
C GLY A 874 -23.84 22.64 -1.36
N MET A 875 -25.13 22.83 -1.08
CA MET A 875 -26.24 22.79 -2.03
C MET A 875 -26.71 24.18 -2.48
N GLN A 876 -26.00 25.24 -2.10
CA GLN A 876 -26.23 26.64 -2.54
C GLN A 876 -27.66 27.17 -2.27
N ASP A 877 -28.35 26.69 -1.24
CA ASP A 877 -29.72 27.09 -0.87
C ASP A 877 -30.76 26.90 -2.01
N PHE A 878 -30.54 25.97 -2.93
CA PHE A 878 -31.52 25.67 -3.96
C PHE A 878 -32.78 24.99 -3.39
N ASP A 879 -33.95 25.62 -3.58
CA ASP A 879 -35.23 25.17 -3.02
C ASP A 879 -35.62 23.74 -3.46
N HIS A 880 -35.27 23.35 -4.69
CA HIS A 880 -35.63 22.03 -5.25
C HIS A 880 -34.87 20.86 -4.62
N CYS A 881 -33.81 21.10 -3.83
CA CYS A 881 -32.98 20.04 -3.28
C CYS A 881 -33.52 19.44 -1.97
N GLU A 882 -34.47 20.09 -1.28
CA GLU A 882 -35.11 19.57 -0.06
C GLU A 882 -34.14 19.16 1.08
N PHE A 883 -32.92 19.70 1.11
CA PHE A 883 -32.00 19.45 2.22
C PHE A 883 -32.48 20.22 3.47
N PRO A 884 -32.56 19.57 4.64
CA PRO A 884 -32.98 20.25 5.86
C PRO A 884 -31.99 21.37 6.23
N LYS A 885 -32.51 22.49 6.72
CA LYS A 885 -31.74 23.63 7.22
C LYS A 885 -31.41 23.52 8.72
N LEU A 886 -32.20 22.72 9.43
CA LEU A 886 -32.09 22.43 10.86
C LEU A 886 -32.74 21.07 11.12
N LEU A 887 -32.31 20.39 12.18
CA LEU A 887 -32.90 19.12 12.63
C LEU A 887 -33.46 19.30 14.04
N LYS A 888 -34.62 18.71 14.31
CA LYS A 888 -35.35 18.84 15.57
C LYS A 888 -35.33 17.59 16.43
N SER A 889 -35.11 16.41 15.83
CA SER A 889 -35.13 15.14 16.58
C SER A 889 -33.92 14.26 16.31
N ARG A 890 -33.69 13.32 17.22
CA ARG A 890 -32.64 12.30 17.08
C ARG A 890 -32.91 11.34 15.93
N GLU A 891 -34.18 11.10 15.59
CA GLU A 891 -34.58 10.30 14.43
C GLU A 891 -34.18 10.99 13.12
N GLU A 892 -34.41 12.30 13.00
CA GLU A 892 -34.00 13.08 11.84
C GLU A 892 -32.47 13.07 11.68
N LEU A 893 -31.72 13.27 12.76
CA LEU A 893 -30.25 13.17 12.73
C LEU A 893 -29.78 11.76 12.40
N THR A 894 -30.42 10.73 12.95
CA THR A 894 -30.11 9.33 12.64
C THR A 894 -30.26 9.08 11.15
N GLU A 895 -31.36 9.50 10.53
CA GLU A 895 -31.57 9.36 9.09
C GLU A 895 -30.53 10.15 8.29
N TYR A 896 -30.27 11.40 8.67
CA TYR A 896 -29.27 12.25 8.02
C TYR A 896 -27.88 11.64 8.00
N LEU A 897 -27.41 11.15 9.15
CA LEU A 897 -26.12 10.50 9.26
C LEU A 897 -26.09 9.14 8.56
N THR A 898 -27.22 8.42 8.52
CA THR A 898 -27.35 7.17 7.74
C THR A 898 -27.16 7.42 6.25
N VAL A 899 -27.75 8.50 5.70
CA VAL A 899 -27.53 8.90 4.30
C VAL A 899 -26.05 9.11 4.02
N ILE A 900 -25.33 9.84 4.88
CA ILE A 900 -23.90 10.13 4.68
C ILE A 900 -23.10 8.81 4.68
N VAL A 901 -23.28 7.99 5.71
CA VAL A 901 -22.53 6.73 5.87
C VAL A 901 -22.83 5.78 4.72
N PHE A 902 -24.11 5.58 4.37
CA PHE A 902 -24.53 4.66 3.31
C PHE A 902 -24.06 5.14 1.93
N THR A 903 -24.17 6.44 1.64
CA THR A 903 -23.75 7.02 0.35
C THR A 903 -22.24 6.86 0.14
N ALA A 904 -21.46 7.14 1.19
CA ALA A 904 -20.00 7.06 1.13
C ALA A 904 -19.46 5.62 1.06
N SER A 905 -20.26 4.64 1.48
CA SER A 905 -19.89 3.23 1.56
C SER A 905 -20.65 2.36 0.58
N ALA A 906 -21.82 1.86 0.98
CA ALA A 906 -22.61 0.86 0.26
C ALA A 906 -23.05 1.34 -1.12
N GLN A 907 -23.55 2.58 -1.24
CA GLN A 907 -23.96 3.12 -2.53
C GLN A 907 -22.77 3.20 -3.50
N HIS A 908 -21.65 3.77 -3.05
CA HIS A 908 -20.42 3.85 -3.83
C HIS A 908 -19.90 2.46 -4.21
N ALA A 909 -19.87 1.50 -3.28
CA ALA A 909 -19.45 0.12 -3.53
C ALA A 909 -20.35 -0.65 -4.52
N ALA A 910 -21.64 -0.34 -4.53
CA ALA A 910 -22.56 -0.96 -5.48
C ALA A 910 -22.29 -0.53 -6.93
N VAL A 911 -21.71 0.67 -7.10
CA VAL A 911 -21.49 1.33 -8.39
C VAL A 911 -19.99 1.49 -8.73
N ASN A 912 -19.09 1.05 -7.84
CA ASN A 912 -17.62 1.09 -7.94
C ASN A 912 -16.93 0.11 -6.94
N PHE A 913 -15.63 -0.20 -7.03
CA PHE A 913 -14.96 -1.18 -6.15
C PHE A 913 -13.69 -0.64 -5.46
N GLY A 914 -13.60 -0.76 -4.11
CA GLY A 914 -12.48 -0.22 -3.31
C GLY A 914 -11.88 -1.18 -2.26
N GLN A 915 -10.93 -0.69 -1.44
CA GLN A 915 -9.94 -1.52 -0.70
C GLN A 915 -10.05 -1.55 0.86
N LEU A 916 -10.93 -0.77 1.52
CA LEU A 916 -11.01 -0.64 2.99
C LEU A 916 -12.43 -0.88 3.53
N TYR A 917 -12.72 -2.06 4.11
CA TYR A 917 -14.09 -2.57 4.28
C TYR A 917 -14.97 -1.94 5.40
N LEU A 918 -16.29 -1.94 5.19
CA LEU A 918 -17.32 -1.33 6.03
C LEU A 918 -17.31 -1.91 7.45
N GLY A 919 -17.43 -1.04 8.45
CA GLY A 919 -17.45 -1.44 9.87
C GLY A 919 -16.06 -1.70 10.47
N MET A 920 -14.98 -1.54 9.67
CA MET A 920 -13.61 -1.52 10.15
C MET A 920 -13.23 -0.11 10.59
N TYR A 921 -13.14 0.09 11.90
CA TYR A 921 -12.78 1.38 12.50
C TYR A 921 -11.51 1.20 13.35
N PRO A 922 -10.59 2.18 13.38
CA PRO A 922 -9.51 2.17 14.37
C PRO A 922 -10.09 2.17 15.78
N ASN A 923 -9.57 1.32 16.65
CA ASN A 923 -10.07 1.17 18.03
C ASN A 923 -9.86 2.43 18.88
N GLU A 924 -8.99 3.32 18.42
CA GLU A 924 -8.52 4.51 19.10
C GLU A 924 -9.34 5.77 18.72
N HIS A 925 -10.32 5.66 17.81
CA HIS A 925 -11.20 6.78 17.40
C HIS A 925 -12.34 7.04 18.41
N PHE A 926 -13.01 5.97 18.85
CA PHE A 926 -13.98 5.97 19.93
C PHE A 926 -13.40 5.14 21.07
N ILE A 927 -13.12 5.75 22.21
CA ILE A 927 -12.48 5.07 23.34
C ILE A 927 -13.49 4.49 24.33
N GLU A 928 -14.72 5.02 24.34
CA GLU A 928 -15.77 4.76 25.31
C GLU A 928 -16.44 3.38 25.10
N LYS A 929 -16.75 2.69 26.20
CA LYS A 929 -17.30 1.32 26.16
C LYS A 929 -18.65 1.21 25.44
N PRO A 930 -19.65 2.10 25.64
CA PRO A 930 -20.97 1.95 25.01
C PRO A 930 -20.90 1.99 23.48
N VAL A 931 -20.14 2.93 22.92
CA VAL A 931 -19.96 3.06 21.47
C VAL A 931 -19.12 1.93 20.89
N LYS A 932 -18.09 1.44 21.60
CA LYS A 932 -17.36 0.22 21.21
C LYS A 932 -18.28 -1.00 21.11
N ALA A 933 -19.22 -1.14 22.05
CA ALA A 933 -20.23 -2.20 22.00
C ALA A 933 -21.19 -2.03 20.81
N ALA A 934 -21.60 -0.80 20.49
CA ALA A 934 -22.40 -0.50 19.30
C ALA A 934 -21.66 -0.85 17.99
N MET A 935 -20.35 -0.56 17.92
CA MET A 935 -19.50 -0.93 16.77
C MET A 935 -19.35 -2.45 16.65
N GLU A 936 -19.20 -3.17 17.75
CA GLU A 936 -19.14 -4.64 17.74
C GLU A 936 -20.46 -5.26 17.26
N LYS A 937 -21.60 -4.73 17.74
CA LYS A 937 -22.93 -5.13 17.27
C LYS A 937 -23.09 -4.89 15.77
N PHE A 938 -22.66 -3.72 15.27
CA PHE A 938 -22.69 -3.42 13.84
C PHE A 938 -21.86 -4.43 13.02
N ARG A 939 -20.63 -4.75 13.46
CA ARG A 939 -19.79 -5.76 12.80
C ARG A 939 -20.44 -7.14 12.76
N LYS A 940 -21.14 -7.54 13.82
CA LYS A 940 -21.89 -8.82 13.85
C LYS A 940 -23.02 -8.82 12.83
N GLN A 941 -23.83 -7.75 12.78
CA GLN A 941 -24.89 -7.59 11.79
C GLN A 941 -24.35 -7.63 10.35
N LEU A 942 -23.24 -6.94 10.07
CA LEU A 942 -22.59 -6.98 8.75
C LEU A 942 -22.09 -8.39 8.38
N ALA A 943 -21.57 -9.16 9.35
CA ALA A 943 -21.13 -10.53 9.13
C ALA A 943 -22.31 -11.49 8.84
N GLU A 944 -23.45 -11.28 9.49
CA GLU A 944 -24.69 -12.00 9.22
C GLU A 944 -25.21 -11.71 7.81
N ILE A 945 -25.25 -10.43 7.42
CA ILE A 945 -25.61 -10.01 6.05
C ILE A 945 -24.68 -10.64 5.01
N THR A 946 -23.36 -10.60 5.26
CA THR A 946 -22.35 -11.23 4.39
C THR A 946 -22.63 -12.72 4.21
N SER A 947 -22.96 -13.42 5.31
CA SER A 947 -23.26 -14.86 5.29
C SER A 947 -24.53 -15.15 4.49
N SER A 948 -25.57 -14.34 4.67
CA SER A 948 -26.82 -14.41 3.91
C SER A 948 -26.60 -14.21 2.41
N ILE A 949 -25.82 -13.19 2.04
CA ILE A 949 -25.46 -12.89 0.64
C ILE A 949 -24.67 -14.06 0.01
N LYS A 950 -23.72 -14.63 0.75
CA LYS A 950 -22.92 -15.78 0.29
C LYS A 950 -23.81 -17.01 0.05
N LEU A 951 -24.70 -17.33 0.99
CA LEU A 951 -25.66 -18.42 0.86
C LEU A 951 -26.62 -18.20 -0.33
N ARG A 952 -27.16 -16.98 -0.46
CA ARG A 952 -28.03 -16.59 -1.58
C ARG A 952 -27.32 -16.69 -2.93
N ASN A 953 -26.01 -16.45 -2.99
CA ASN A 953 -25.21 -16.52 -4.21
C ASN A 953 -24.66 -17.92 -4.54
N GLU A 954 -24.78 -18.88 -3.63
CA GLU A 954 -24.28 -20.23 -3.83
C GLU A 954 -24.94 -20.90 -5.05
N GLY A 955 -24.14 -21.49 -5.94
CA GLY A 955 -24.61 -22.14 -7.16
C GLY A 955 -25.18 -21.22 -8.24
N LYS A 956 -25.22 -19.88 -8.04
CA LYS A 956 -25.67 -18.94 -9.08
C LYS A 956 -24.58 -18.73 -10.13
N LYS A 957 -24.98 -18.77 -11.41
CA LYS A 957 -24.08 -18.46 -12.54
C LYS A 957 -23.60 -17.00 -12.53
N LEU A 958 -24.46 -16.09 -12.08
CA LEU A 958 -24.15 -14.68 -11.91
C LEU A 958 -24.46 -14.25 -10.46
N PRO A 959 -23.47 -14.36 -9.55
CA PRO A 959 -23.66 -13.93 -8.16
C PRO A 959 -23.55 -12.41 -8.06
N TYR A 960 -24.29 -11.82 -7.10
CA TYR A 960 -24.25 -10.38 -6.84
C TYR A 960 -23.56 -10.10 -5.49
N TYR A 961 -22.33 -9.57 -5.53
CA TYR A 961 -21.51 -9.31 -4.34
C TYR A 961 -21.25 -7.83 -4.05
N ASN A 962 -21.69 -6.91 -4.92
CA ASN A 962 -21.31 -5.50 -4.81
C ASN A 962 -21.83 -4.84 -3.51
N MET A 963 -22.89 -5.38 -2.90
CA MET A 963 -23.41 -4.95 -1.58
C MET A 963 -23.01 -5.90 -0.43
N SER A 964 -22.06 -6.81 -0.64
CA SER A 964 -21.55 -7.68 0.42
C SER A 964 -20.67 -6.85 1.38
N PRO A 965 -20.96 -6.78 2.69
CA PRO A 965 -20.20 -5.94 3.62
C PRO A 965 -18.70 -6.21 3.67
N ASP A 966 -18.25 -7.43 3.37
CA ASP A 966 -16.83 -7.78 3.24
C ASP A 966 -16.15 -7.26 1.96
N GLN A 967 -16.88 -6.54 1.11
CA GLN A 967 -16.41 -5.89 -0.12
C GLN A 967 -16.79 -4.40 -0.22
N ILE A 968 -17.66 -3.89 0.66
CA ILE A 968 -18.06 -2.48 0.69
C ILE A 968 -16.97 -1.67 1.41
N PRO A 969 -16.38 -0.62 0.83
CA PRO A 969 -15.45 0.23 1.55
C PRO A 969 -16.14 1.16 2.57
N ASN A 970 -15.45 1.66 3.59
CA ASN A 970 -16.01 2.68 4.50
C ASN A 970 -16.26 4.03 3.81
N SER A 971 -15.43 4.40 2.84
CA SER A 971 -15.40 5.73 2.21
C SER A 971 -15.12 5.67 0.71
N VAL A 972 -15.40 6.79 0.05
CA VAL A 972 -15.07 7.03 -1.36
C VAL A 972 -13.57 7.31 -1.51
N ALA A 973 -12.80 6.30 -1.89
CA ALA A 973 -11.32 6.39 -1.94
C ALA A 973 -10.65 5.80 -3.19
N VAL A 974 -11.40 5.12 -4.07
CA VAL A 974 -11.05 4.75 -5.45
C VAL A 974 -12.31 4.37 -6.16
#